data_AF-A0A1V5IE92-F1
#
_entry.id   AF-A0A1V5IE92-F1
#
_cell.length_a   1.000
_cell.length_b   1.000
_cell.length_c   1.000
_cell.angle_alpha   90.00
_cell.angle_beta   90.00
_cell.angle_gamma   90.00
#
_symmetry.space_group_name_H-M   'P 1'
#
loop_
_entity.id
_entity.type
_entity.pdbx_description
1 polymer ?
#
loop_
_entity_poly.entity_id
_entity_poly.type
_entity_poly.pdbx_seq_one_letter_code
_entity_poly.pdbx_strand_id
1 'polypeptide(L)'
;MDLNLGVIDPGLRCKTCDQKASECPGHFGHIELAKPVIHVGYTRLIRKLLRVTCRSCSKLLLSPEEIEKVVGTEDDLTGDVLSEKDIKKERVCPHCGEQQLKINFEKPTTFSEILIEDGKKVEHKLTPADIRARLEKIPDEDLKHLGINPEVARPEWTILTVLPVPPVTMRPSIILENGQRSEDDLTHKLVDIIRINQRFKENQDAGAPQLIIEDLWELLQYHVTTYLDNEVAGCPPARHRSGRPLKTLSQRLKGKDGRFRGSLSGKRVNFSARTVISPDPNLSVIEVGIPLAVANEMSIPVQVTPYNIDDLKQMVLNGPVRTSLNHPCGANYVIRPDKRRLRLAEGNLETVAEQLEPGWTVERQIRDGDIVLFNRQPSLHRMSIMAHRVKVMDGRTFRLNPAVCPPYNADFDGDEMNLHIPQTEEARAEAAILVAVEENILSPRFGGPIIGGIHDHISGIFLLTNQKRWFTKSEALYLLKNIDVERLPEAGMEKDNVPLWSNKQVFSTILPQELNMVFKASSCQNCETCKREVCERDAYVRIIDGKLESGTIDKKAIGAFDGQIVHRIIRQYGMKRAAEFIDDITHLAIRSIMLDGFSFGIDDEDLSRTEYGQIDEVLSNAVLDVQRRINIYEDGQLEPMPGRTPDETLEMQIMQVLGKARDRTGEIAGRHLGLGNSAVVMAVSGARGSMLNLTQMAGCVGQQSVRGERIMRGYDERTLPHFKKGDRGSDAHGFIKHSYKGGLNPTEFFFHAIGGREGLVDTAVRTSQSGYLQRRMINALQDLKVAYDGTVRTTGGRIIQFRYGEDGTDPMKSSFGDPVDVKGIVESILKEEV
;
A
#
# COMPACT_ATOMS: atom_id res chain seq x y z
N MET A 1 -15.10 -34.53 -24.78
CA MET A 1 -15.11 -33.22 -25.48
C MET A 1 -14.43 -33.41 -26.83
N ASP A 2 -14.77 -32.61 -27.83
CA ASP A 2 -14.13 -32.69 -29.16
C ASP A 2 -12.65 -32.29 -29.07
N LEU A 3 -11.75 -33.15 -29.58
CA LEU A 3 -10.31 -32.93 -29.64
C LEU A 3 -9.90 -31.85 -30.64
N ASN A 4 -10.82 -31.44 -31.53
CA ASN A 4 -10.63 -30.30 -32.42
C ASN A 4 -10.63 -28.97 -31.65
N LEU A 5 -11.26 -28.89 -30.48
CA LEU A 5 -11.38 -27.67 -29.66
C LEU A 5 -10.22 -27.47 -28.67
N GLY A 6 -9.21 -28.33 -28.73
CA GLY A 6 -8.05 -28.33 -27.83
C GLY A 6 -8.03 -29.52 -26.87
N VAL A 7 -6.93 -29.65 -26.12
CA VAL A 7 -6.66 -30.80 -25.26
C VAL A 7 -6.13 -30.34 -23.91
N ILE A 8 -6.57 -31.02 -22.84
CA ILE A 8 -6.13 -30.78 -21.46
C ILE A 8 -5.43 -32.00 -20.85
N ASP A 9 -5.71 -33.21 -21.34
CA ASP A 9 -5.10 -34.43 -20.82
C ASP A 9 -3.68 -34.62 -21.42
N PRO A 10 -2.63 -34.83 -20.61
CA PRO A 10 -1.23 -34.87 -21.09
C PRO A 10 -0.91 -35.94 -22.15
N GLY A 11 -1.69 -37.02 -22.19
CA GLY A 11 -1.50 -38.13 -23.14
C GLY A 11 -2.15 -37.93 -24.50
N LEU A 12 -2.94 -36.87 -24.68
CA LEU A 12 -3.69 -36.62 -25.91
C LEU A 12 -3.03 -35.50 -26.74
N ARG A 13 -3.23 -35.57 -28.06
CA ARG A 13 -2.83 -34.53 -29.01
C ARG A 13 -4.05 -33.87 -29.62
N CYS A 14 -3.96 -32.57 -29.88
CA CYS A 14 -5.04 -31.82 -30.49
C CYS A 14 -5.18 -32.19 -31.98
N LYS A 15 -6.40 -32.45 -32.44
CA LYS A 15 -6.63 -32.79 -33.86
C LYS A 15 -6.44 -31.60 -34.81
N THR A 16 -6.52 -30.37 -34.30
CA THR A 16 -6.44 -29.15 -35.11
C THR A 16 -5.00 -28.65 -35.27
N CYS A 17 -4.18 -28.73 -34.22
CA CYS A 17 -2.80 -28.22 -34.24
C CYS A 17 -1.71 -29.28 -33.99
N ASP A 18 -2.08 -30.53 -33.70
CA ASP A 18 -1.19 -31.65 -33.31
C ASP A 18 -0.26 -31.40 -32.12
N GLN A 19 -0.48 -30.30 -31.38
CA GLN A 19 0.29 -29.98 -30.18
C GLN A 19 -0.22 -30.75 -28.96
N LYS A 20 0.68 -30.91 -27.97
CA LYS A 20 0.37 -31.46 -26.65
C LYS A 20 -0.40 -30.45 -25.80
N ALA A 21 -1.01 -30.92 -24.71
CA ALA A 21 -1.83 -30.09 -23.82
C ALA A 21 -1.13 -28.82 -23.28
N SER A 22 0.19 -28.85 -23.04
CA SER A 22 0.95 -27.70 -22.52
C SER A 22 1.21 -26.60 -23.55
N GLU A 23 1.23 -26.94 -24.84
CA GLU A 23 1.59 -26.04 -25.93
C GLU A 23 0.37 -25.62 -26.76
N CYS A 24 -0.70 -26.42 -26.73
CA CYS A 24 -1.94 -26.16 -27.45
C CYS A 24 -2.64 -24.88 -26.94
N PRO A 25 -2.81 -23.85 -27.78
CA PRO A 25 -3.48 -22.61 -27.37
C PRO A 25 -5.00 -22.78 -27.16
N GLY A 26 -5.57 -23.86 -27.70
CA GLY A 26 -7.01 -24.10 -27.79
C GLY A 26 -7.64 -23.49 -29.04
N HIS A 27 -8.77 -24.03 -29.48
CA HIS A 27 -9.45 -23.64 -30.71
C HIS A 27 -10.95 -23.41 -30.47
N PHE A 28 -11.48 -22.32 -31.00
CA PHE A 28 -12.88 -21.97 -30.86
C PHE A 28 -13.77 -22.87 -31.72
N GLY A 29 -14.94 -23.20 -31.18
CA GLY A 29 -16.05 -23.77 -31.95
C GLY A 29 -17.13 -22.72 -32.17
N HIS A 30 -18.23 -23.13 -32.80
CA HIS A 30 -19.42 -22.29 -32.93
C HIS A 30 -20.69 -23.13 -32.80
N ILE A 31 -21.76 -22.49 -32.36
CA ILE A 31 -23.12 -23.04 -32.34
C ILE A 31 -23.99 -22.11 -33.19
N GLU A 32 -24.62 -22.65 -34.22
CA GLU A 32 -25.68 -21.94 -34.95
C GLU A 32 -26.95 -21.92 -34.11
N LEU A 33 -27.40 -20.72 -33.74
CA LEU A 33 -28.64 -20.55 -33.00
C LEU A 33 -29.83 -20.71 -33.96
N ALA A 34 -30.84 -21.45 -33.53
CA ALA A 34 -32.03 -21.72 -34.33
C ALA A 34 -32.85 -20.43 -34.62
N LYS A 35 -32.78 -19.46 -33.70
CA LYS A 35 -33.34 -18.13 -33.83
C LYS A 35 -32.38 -17.07 -33.28
N PRO A 36 -32.48 -15.82 -33.75
CA PRO A 36 -31.67 -14.72 -33.25
C PRO A 36 -31.91 -14.46 -31.75
N VAL A 37 -30.84 -14.16 -31.01
CA VAL A 37 -30.86 -13.92 -29.57
C VAL A 37 -30.22 -12.57 -29.25
N ILE A 38 -30.86 -11.75 -28.41
CA ILE A 38 -30.36 -10.43 -28.05
C ILE A 38 -29.16 -10.59 -27.10
N HIS A 39 -28.04 -9.92 -27.39
CA HIS A 39 -26.91 -9.86 -26.48
C HIS A 39 -27.19 -8.88 -25.33
N VAL A 40 -27.30 -9.37 -24.09
CA VAL A 40 -27.70 -8.59 -22.92
C VAL A 40 -26.83 -7.34 -22.67
N GLY A 41 -25.54 -7.41 -22.98
CA GLY A 41 -24.59 -6.30 -22.83
C GLY A 41 -24.89 -5.08 -23.71
N TYR A 42 -25.60 -5.27 -24.84
CA TYR A 42 -25.87 -4.20 -25.82
C TYR A 42 -27.32 -3.71 -25.79
N THR A 43 -28.12 -4.13 -24.81
CA THR A 43 -29.54 -3.70 -24.68
C THR A 43 -29.73 -2.19 -24.63
N ARG A 44 -28.79 -1.45 -24.02
CA ARG A 44 -28.80 0.03 -24.03
C ARG A 44 -28.53 0.61 -25.42
N LEU A 45 -27.59 0.03 -26.17
CA LEU A 45 -27.26 0.45 -27.53
C LEU A 45 -28.42 0.15 -28.48
N ILE A 46 -28.99 -1.05 -28.43
CA ILE A 46 -30.17 -1.45 -29.20
C ILE A 46 -31.33 -0.48 -28.92
N ARG A 47 -31.56 -0.15 -27.64
CA ARG A 47 -32.57 0.85 -27.25
C ARG A 47 -32.29 2.23 -27.83
N LYS A 48 -31.03 2.69 -27.84
CA LYS A 48 -30.61 3.95 -28.45
C LYS A 48 -30.95 3.92 -29.93
N LEU A 49 -30.47 2.92 -30.66
CA LEU A 49 -30.65 2.77 -32.11
C LEU A 49 -32.11 2.72 -32.53
N LEU A 50 -32.93 1.86 -31.92
CA LEU A 50 -34.35 1.76 -32.24
C LEU A 50 -35.10 3.09 -32.08
N ARG A 51 -34.62 4.00 -31.22
CA ARG A 51 -35.25 5.30 -30.97
C ARG A 51 -34.76 6.40 -31.90
N VAL A 52 -33.53 6.31 -32.40
CA VAL A 52 -32.91 7.36 -33.23
C VAL A 52 -33.05 7.07 -34.72
N THR A 53 -33.32 5.83 -35.11
CA THR A 53 -33.58 5.43 -36.49
C THR A 53 -35.07 5.27 -36.77
N CYS A 54 -35.49 5.62 -37.97
CA CYS A 54 -36.87 5.41 -38.41
C CYS A 54 -37.23 3.91 -38.44
N ARG A 55 -38.46 3.58 -38.01
CA ARG A 55 -39.01 2.21 -38.06
C ARG A 55 -39.04 1.60 -39.47
N SER A 56 -39.27 2.41 -40.50
CA SER A 56 -39.49 1.94 -41.88
C SER A 56 -38.23 2.07 -42.75
N CYS A 57 -37.68 3.28 -42.86
CA CYS A 57 -36.51 3.53 -43.72
C CYS A 57 -35.15 3.33 -43.03
N SER A 58 -35.12 3.09 -41.71
CA SER A 58 -33.91 2.90 -40.90
C SER A 58 -32.86 4.01 -40.95
N LYS A 59 -33.13 5.13 -41.63
CA LYS A 59 -32.32 6.35 -41.60
C LYS A 59 -32.45 7.06 -40.26
N LEU A 60 -31.44 7.86 -39.94
CA LEU A 60 -31.48 8.78 -38.81
C LEU A 60 -32.70 9.71 -38.86
N LEU A 61 -33.34 9.92 -37.71
CA LEU A 61 -34.45 10.86 -37.51
C LEU A 61 -33.94 12.31 -37.41
N LEU A 62 -33.08 12.71 -38.35
CA LEU A 62 -32.57 14.06 -38.53
C LEU A 62 -32.56 14.39 -40.02
N SER A 63 -32.81 15.65 -40.33
CA SER A 63 -32.57 16.19 -41.67
C SER A 63 -31.07 16.36 -41.93
N PRO A 64 -30.61 16.32 -43.21
CA PRO A 64 -29.20 16.53 -43.54
C PRO A 64 -28.62 17.84 -42.98
N GLU A 65 -29.39 18.92 -42.97
CA GLU A 65 -28.98 20.21 -42.40
C GLU A 65 -28.78 20.17 -40.88
N GLU A 66 -29.53 19.33 -40.17
CA GLU A 66 -29.38 19.14 -38.72
C GLU A 66 -28.17 18.27 -38.39
N ILE A 67 -27.86 17.28 -39.25
CA ILE A 67 -26.67 16.44 -39.09
C ILE A 67 -25.41 17.32 -39.19
N GLU A 68 -25.33 18.19 -40.21
CA GLU A 68 -24.19 19.12 -40.36
C GLU A 68 -24.04 20.10 -39.18
N LYS A 69 -25.15 20.60 -38.65
CA LYS A 69 -25.14 21.51 -37.47
C LYS A 69 -24.64 20.85 -36.19
N VAL A 70 -24.89 19.54 -36.02
CA VAL A 70 -24.53 18.81 -34.80
C VAL A 70 -23.12 18.22 -34.87
N VAL A 71 -22.69 17.77 -36.06
CA VAL A 71 -21.39 17.10 -36.22
C VAL A 71 -20.22 18.08 -36.16
N GLY A 72 -20.41 19.35 -36.53
CA GLY A 72 -19.33 20.37 -36.50
C GLY A 72 -18.16 20.05 -37.43
N THR A 73 -17.21 20.99 -37.56
CA THR A 73 -15.99 20.80 -38.36
C THR A 73 -15.01 19.85 -37.65
N GLU A 74 -14.83 18.67 -38.24
CA GLU A 74 -13.80 17.59 -38.14
C GLU A 74 -12.79 17.45 -36.97
N ASP A 75 -12.53 18.42 -36.10
CA ASP A 75 -11.39 18.39 -35.16
C ASP A 75 -11.66 17.82 -33.75
N ASP A 76 -12.90 17.50 -33.38
CA ASP A 76 -13.27 16.99 -32.03
C ASP A 76 -13.78 15.53 -32.03
N LEU A 77 -13.18 14.65 -32.85
CA LEU A 77 -13.54 13.23 -33.04
C LEU A 77 -13.20 12.29 -31.86
N THR A 78 -13.46 12.72 -30.61
CA THR A 78 -13.36 11.86 -29.43
C THR A 78 -14.63 11.90 -28.58
N GLY A 79 -15.71 11.27 -29.06
CA GLY A 79 -16.95 11.05 -28.30
C GLY A 79 -18.13 10.58 -29.17
N ASP A 80 -19.21 10.12 -28.53
CA ASP A 80 -20.54 9.94 -29.16
C ASP A 80 -20.96 11.33 -29.72
N VAL A 81 -20.76 11.56 -31.03
CA VAL A 81 -21.00 12.87 -31.67
C VAL A 81 -22.48 13.29 -31.61
N LEU A 82 -23.40 12.31 -31.56
CA LEU A 82 -24.85 12.52 -31.47
C LEU A 82 -25.44 11.84 -30.22
N SER A 83 -26.02 12.65 -29.32
CA SER A 83 -26.69 12.13 -28.11
C SER A 83 -28.18 11.85 -28.37
N GLU A 84 -28.77 10.91 -27.61
CA GLU A 84 -30.22 10.60 -27.69
C GLU A 84 -31.13 11.82 -27.50
N LYS A 85 -30.62 12.89 -26.88
CA LYS A 85 -31.39 14.11 -26.59
C LYS A 85 -31.51 15.02 -27.81
N ASP A 86 -30.53 14.98 -28.70
CA ASP A 86 -30.44 15.88 -29.85
C ASP A 86 -31.42 15.46 -30.97
N ILE A 87 -31.65 14.15 -31.10
CA ILE A 87 -32.52 13.53 -32.13
C ILE A 87 -34.00 13.51 -31.71
N LYS A 88 -34.32 13.83 -30.45
CA LYS A 88 -35.63 13.57 -29.82
C LYS A 88 -36.78 14.52 -30.22
N LYS A 89 -36.58 15.39 -31.21
CA LYS A 89 -37.52 16.48 -31.53
C LYS A 89 -38.64 16.07 -32.49
N GLU A 90 -38.39 15.14 -33.41
CA GLU A 90 -39.35 14.80 -34.47
C GLU A 90 -40.02 13.43 -34.24
N ARG A 91 -41.36 13.41 -34.21
CA ARG A 91 -42.16 12.16 -34.14
C ARG A 91 -42.49 11.61 -35.52
N VAL A 92 -42.06 12.29 -36.58
CA VAL A 92 -42.31 11.94 -37.98
C VAL A 92 -40.96 11.90 -38.66
N CYS A 93 -40.71 10.85 -39.42
CA CYS A 93 -39.43 10.71 -40.12
C CYS A 93 -39.30 11.76 -41.25
N PRO A 94 -38.21 12.55 -41.29
CA PRO A 94 -38.01 13.55 -42.33
C PRO A 94 -37.75 12.93 -43.71
N HIS A 95 -37.37 11.65 -43.77
CA HIS A 95 -37.03 10.96 -45.03
C HIS A 95 -38.21 10.23 -45.66
N CYS A 96 -39.12 9.64 -44.86
CA CYS A 96 -40.20 8.80 -45.38
C CYS A 96 -41.59 9.13 -44.81
N GLY A 97 -41.73 10.15 -43.96
CA GLY A 97 -43.02 10.58 -43.41
C GLY A 97 -43.66 9.63 -42.39
N GLU A 98 -43.01 8.54 -42.02
CA GLU A 98 -43.54 7.54 -41.10
C GLU A 98 -43.56 8.06 -39.65
N GLN A 99 -44.63 7.77 -38.91
CA GLN A 99 -44.74 8.17 -37.50
C GLN A 99 -43.95 7.21 -36.60
N GLN A 100 -43.04 7.76 -35.79
CA GLN A 100 -42.24 6.96 -34.87
C GLN A 100 -43.05 6.57 -33.63
N LEU A 101 -43.12 5.26 -33.38
CA LEU A 101 -43.79 4.71 -32.20
C LEU A 101 -42.92 4.83 -30.95
N LYS A 102 -43.57 4.90 -29.79
CA LYS A 102 -42.86 4.91 -28.51
C LYS A 102 -42.39 3.49 -28.18
N ILE A 103 -41.07 3.33 -28.07
CA ILE A 103 -40.45 2.07 -27.64
C ILE A 103 -40.39 2.01 -26.11
N ASN A 104 -40.97 0.96 -25.54
CA ASN A 104 -40.84 0.55 -24.16
C ASN A 104 -39.73 -0.53 -24.05
N PHE A 105 -39.00 -0.51 -22.95
CA PHE A 105 -37.93 -1.47 -22.68
C PHE A 105 -38.10 -2.02 -21.27
N GLU A 106 -38.42 -3.30 -21.19
CA GLU A 106 -38.52 -4.04 -19.94
C GLU A 106 -37.25 -4.88 -19.77
N LYS A 107 -36.58 -4.69 -18.63
CA LYS A 107 -35.35 -5.43 -18.31
C LYS A 107 -35.71 -6.91 -18.08
N PRO A 108 -34.89 -7.87 -18.54
CA PRO A 108 -33.52 -7.69 -19.03
C PRO A 108 -33.37 -7.50 -20.55
N THR A 109 -34.26 -8.04 -21.38
CA THR A 109 -34.08 -8.11 -22.86
C THR A 109 -35.37 -7.91 -23.66
N THR A 110 -36.45 -7.44 -23.04
CA THR A 110 -37.76 -7.34 -23.70
C THR A 110 -37.99 -5.92 -24.23
N PHE A 111 -38.35 -5.82 -25.52
CA PHE A 111 -38.67 -4.56 -26.19
C PHE A 111 -40.12 -4.61 -26.69
N SER A 112 -40.89 -3.54 -26.48
CA SER A 112 -42.25 -3.41 -27.00
C SER A 112 -42.49 -2.03 -27.62
N GLU A 113 -43.35 -1.97 -28.63
CA GLU A 113 -43.84 -0.73 -29.24
C GLU A 113 -45.25 -0.43 -28.73
N ILE A 114 -45.52 0.81 -28.37
CA ILE A 114 -46.86 1.23 -27.94
C ILE A 114 -47.61 1.76 -29.16
N LEU A 115 -48.61 1.02 -29.59
CA LEU A 115 -49.59 1.41 -30.60
C LEU A 115 -50.81 2.02 -29.91
N ILE A 116 -51.50 2.95 -30.57
CA ILE A 116 -52.78 3.50 -30.11
C ILE A 116 -53.84 3.03 -31.10
N GLU A 117 -54.59 2.00 -30.72
CA GLU A 117 -55.73 1.48 -31.47
C GLU A 117 -57.01 1.81 -30.68
N ASP A 118 -57.99 2.44 -31.33
CA ASP A 118 -59.28 2.82 -30.73
C ASP A 118 -59.18 3.56 -29.38
N GLY A 119 -58.19 4.44 -29.23
CA GLY A 119 -57.94 5.20 -28.00
C GLY A 119 -57.33 4.40 -26.85
N LYS A 120 -57.07 3.10 -27.04
CA LYS A 120 -56.37 2.22 -26.07
C LYS A 120 -54.91 2.02 -26.50
N LYS A 121 -54.02 2.01 -25.51
CA LYS A 121 -52.60 1.70 -25.71
C LYS A 121 -52.44 0.19 -25.77
N VAL A 122 -52.03 -0.34 -26.91
CA VAL A 122 -51.70 -1.76 -27.11
C VAL A 122 -50.18 -1.89 -27.20
N GLU A 123 -49.59 -2.77 -26.40
CA GLU A 123 -48.16 -3.06 -26.46
C GLU A 123 -47.90 -4.22 -27.42
N HIS A 124 -47.12 -3.95 -28.47
CA HIS A 124 -46.66 -4.96 -29.42
C HIS A 124 -45.20 -5.32 -29.13
N LYS A 125 -44.95 -6.55 -28.69
CA LYS A 125 -43.60 -7.05 -28.38
C LYS A 125 -42.78 -7.18 -29.68
N LEU A 126 -41.57 -6.64 -29.68
CA LEU A 126 -40.62 -6.77 -30.77
C LEU A 126 -39.83 -8.07 -30.59
N THR A 127 -39.87 -8.94 -31.61
CA THR A 127 -39.03 -10.13 -31.58
C THR A 127 -37.57 -9.76 -31.90
N PRO A 128 -36.58 -10.54 -31.42
CA PRO A 128 -35.18 -10.34 -31.81
C PRO A 128 -34.96 -10.33 -33.34
N ALA A 129 -35.78 -11.08 -34.09
CA ALA A 129 -35.73 -11.09 -35.55
C ALA A 129 -36.15 -9.73 -36.15
N ASP A 130 -37.23 -9.14 -35.64
CA ASP A 130 -37.71 -7.83 -36.09
C ASP A 130 -36.69 -6.73 -35.82
N ILE A 131 -36.09 -6.75 -34.62
CA ILE A 131 -35.06 -5.77 -34.25
C ILE A 131 -33.87 -5.90 -35.19
N ARG A 132 -33.42 -7.12 -35.49
CA ARG A 132 -32.28 -7.35 -36.39
C ARG A 132 -32.56 -6.84 -37.80
N ALA A 133 -33.73 -7.15 -38.35
CA ALA A 133 -34.12 -6.71 -39.69
C ALA A 133 -34.19 -5.18 -39.81
N ARG A 134 -34.48 -4.46 -38.72
CA ARG A 134 -34.44 -3.00 -38.68
C ARG A 134 -33.01 -2.46 -38.62
N LEU A 135 -32.17 -3.07 -37.79
CA LEU A 135 -30.77 -2.65 -37.59
C LEU A 135 -29.90 -2.89 -38.84
N GLU A 136 -30.16 -3.97 -39.59
CA GLU A 136 -29.45 -4.32 -40.81
C GLU A 136 -29.63 -3.29 -41.95
N LYS A 137 -30.78 -2.59 -41.97
CA LYS A 137 -31.12 -1.58 -42.97
C LYS A 137 -30.46 -0.22 -42.73
N ILE A 138 -29.77 -0.02 -41.61
CA ILE A 138 -29.12 1.26 -41.30
C ILE A 138 -27.92 1.45 -42.24
N PRO A 139 -27.81 2.58 -42.95
CA PRO A 139 -26.68 2.83 -43.85
C PRO A 139 -25.39 3.15 -43.07
N ASP A 140 -24.24 2.85 -43.67
CA ASP A 140 -22.92 3.01 -43.03
C ASP A 140 -22.57 4.47 -42.70
N GLU A 141 -23.08 5.42 -43.47
CA GLU A 141 -22.90 6.87 -43.24
C GLU A 141 -23.56 7.29 -41.92
N ASP A 142 -24.80 6.85 -41.68
CA ASP A 142 -25.55 7.11 -40.45
C ASP A 142 -24.86 6.49 -39.22
N LEU A 143 -24.21 5.34 -39.37
CA LEU A 143 -23.46 4.69 -38.29
C LEU A 143 -22.24 5.52 -37.85
N LYS A 144 -21.52 6.12 -38.80
CA LYS A 144 -20.37 6.99 -38.50
C LYS A 144 -20.80 8.20 -37.67
N HIS A 145 -21.93 8.82 -38.01
CA HIS A 145 -22.50 9.92 -37.23
C HIS A 145 -22.89 9.50 -35.81
N LEU A 146 -23.27 8.24 -35.61
CA LEU A 146 -23.59 7.68 -34.29
C LEU A 146 -22.35 7.22 -33.49
N GLY A 147 -21.13 7.43 -34.01
CA GLY A 147 -19.88 6.99 -33.38
C GLY A 147 -19.63 5.48 -33.52
N ILE A 148 -20.31 4.81 -34.45
CA ILE A 148 -20.18 3.37 -34.70
C ILE A 148 -19.36 3.15 -35.98
N ASN A 149 -18.28 2.38 -35.87
CA ASN A 149 -17.51 1.99 -37.06
C ASN A 149 -18.21 0.84 -37.80
N PRO A 150 -18.71 1.06 -39.03
CA PRO A 150 -19.44 0.04 -39.79
C PRO A 150 -18.57 -1.16 -40.19
N GLU A 151 -17.25 -1.02 -40.32
CA GLU A 151 -16.38 -2.14 -40.71
C GLU A 151 -16.17 -3.14 -39.57
N VAL A 152 -16.27 -2.68 -38.32
CA VAL A 152 -15.85 -3.44 -37.13
C VAL A 152 -17.01 -3.78 -36.19
N ALA A 153 -18.10 -3.01 -36.20
CA ALA A 153 -19.15 -3.11 -35.20
C ALA A 153 -20.55 -2.82 -35.76
N ARG A 154 -20.97 -3.57 -36.78
CA ARG A 154 -22.33 -3.46 -37.34
C ARG A 154 -23.40 -3.73 -36.27
N PRO A 155 -24.44 -2.89 -36.16
CA PRO A 155 -25.44 -3.02 -35.09
C PRO A 155 -26.20 -4.34 -35.05
N GLU A 156 -26.49 -4.93 -36.19
CA GLU A 156 -27.19 -6.20 -36.31
C GLU A 156 -26.42 -7.37 -35.64
N TRP A 157 -25.11 -7.25 -35.45
CA TRP A 157 -24.28 -8.24 -34.74
C TRP A 157 -24.52 -8.25 -33.22
N THR A 158 -25.17 -7.21 -32.68
CA THR A 158 -25.64 -7.23 -31.29
C THR A 158 -26.76 -8.25 -31.05
N ILE A 159 -27.33 -8.77 -32.13
CA ILE A 159 -28.31 -9.86 -32.12
C ILE A 159 -27.61 -11.10 -32.68
N LEU A 160 -27.29 -12.00 -31.77
CA LEU A 160 -26.48 -13.18 -32.04
C LEU A 160 -27.26 -14.17 -32.90
N THR A 161 -26.67 -14.56 -34.02
CA THR A 161 -27.09 -15.70 -34.84
C THR A 161 -26.23 -16.93 -34.60
N VAL A 162 -24.95 -16.69 -34.29
CA VAL A 162 -23.96 -17.73 -34.04
C VAL A 162 -23.30 -17.40 -32.70
N LEU A 163 -23.22 -18.40 -31.82
CA LEU A 163 -22.56 -18.28 -30.53
C LEU A 163 -21.18 -18.96 -30.58
N PRO A 164 -20.08 -18.25 -30.33
CA PRO A 164 -18.76 -18.87 -30.28
C PRO A 164 -18.64 -19.76 -29.04
N VAL A 165 -18.15 -20.98 -29.22
CA VAL A 165 -17.88 -21.93 -28.14
C VAL A 165 -16.42 -21.80 -27.70
N PRO A 166 -16.14 -21.46 -26.43
CA PRO A 166 -14.78 -21.31 -25.96
C PRO A 166 -14.03 -22.65 -25.98
N PRO A 167 -12.70 -22.62 -26.24
CA PRO A 167 -11.84 -23.79 -26.26
C PRO A 167 -11.91 -24.63 -24.98
N VAL A 168 -11.50 -25.89 -25.07
CA VAL A 168 -11.41 -26.80 -23.91
C VAL A 168 -10.38 -26.29 -22.90
N THR A 169 -9.30 -25.66 -23.37
CA THR A 169 -8.25 -25.06 -22.51
C THR A 169 -8.78 -23.96 -21.59
N MET A 170 -9.88 -23.29 -21.95
CA MET A 170 -10.54 -22.27 -21.13
C MET A 170 -11.58 -22.85 -20.15
N ARG A 171 -11.97 -24.12 -20.33
CA ARG A 171 -12.99 -24.83 -19.54
C ARG A 171 -12.45 -26.16 -19.00
N PRO A 172 -11.37 -26.14 -18.21
CA PRO A 172 -10.78 -27.36 -17.68
C PRO A 172 -11.74 -28.02 -16.68
N SER A 173 -11.80 -29.34 -16.70
CA SER A 173 -12.46 -30.10 -15.64
C SER A 173 -11.54 -30.24 -14.42
N ILE A 174 -12.13 -30.26 -13.23
CA ILE A 174 -11.42 -30.42 -11.97
C ILE A 174 -11.69 -31.84 -11.46
N ILE A 175 -10.65 -32.56 -11.08
CA ILE A 175 -10.80 -33.84 -10.39
C ILE A 175 -10.90 -33.54 -8.90
N LEU A 176 -12.04 -33.90 -8.30
CA LEU A 176 -12.25 -33.79 -6.86
C LEU A 176 -11.44 -34.87 -6.12
N GLU A 177 -11.21 -34.68 -4.82
CA GLU A 177 -10.45 -35.64 -3.98
C GLU A 177 -11.04 -37.06 -3.99
N ASN A 178 -12.36 -37.18 -4.22
CA ASN A 178 -13.08 -38.44 -4.36
C ASN A 178 -12.89 -39.10 -5.75
N GLY A 179 -12.02 -38.56 -6.61
CA GLY A 179 -11.76 -39.06 -7.96
C GLY A 179 -12.84 -38.71 -9.01
N GLN A 180 -13.93 -38.04 -8.61
CA GLN A 180 -14.97 -37.63 -9.55
C GLN A 180 -14.54 -36.39 -10.35
N ARG A 181 -14.83 -36.38 -11.65
CA ARG A 181 -14.63 -35.20 -12.50
C ARG A 181 -15.79 -34.23 -12.30
N SER A 182 -15.48 -33.04 -11.81
CA SER A 182 -16.38 -31.88 -11.84
C SER A 182 -16.13 -31.11 -13.12
N GLU A 183 -17.16 -31.00 -13.95
CA GLU A 183 -17.13 -30.19 -15.16
C GLU A 183 -17.15 -28.69 -14.82
N ASP A 184 -16.65 -27.89 -15.76
CA ASP A 184 -16.59 -26.44 -15.64
C ASP A 184 -17.99 -25.79 -15.74
N ASP A 185 -18.22 -24.70 -15.00
CA ASP A 185 -19.49 -23.96 -14.97
C ASP A 185 -19.93 -23.48 -16.38
N LEU A 186 -18.99 -23.08 -17.25
CA LEU A 186 -19.32 -22.69 -18.63
C LEU A 186 -19.74 -23.89 -19.47
N THR A 187 -19.10 -25.04 -19.26
CA THR A 187 -19.47 -26.29 -19.95
C THR A 187 -20.90 -26.69 -19.61
N HIS A 188 -21.27 -26.64 -18.33
CA HIS A 188 -22.64 -26.89 -17.88
C HIS A 188 -23.65 -26.01 -18.63
N LYS A 189 -23.34 -24.73 -18.77
CA LYS A 189 -24.27 -23.80 -19.41
C LYS A 189 -24.36 -23.94 -20.93
N LEU A 190 -23.23 -24.26 -21.58
CA LEU A 190 -23.22 -24.59 -23.00
C LEU A 190 -24.07 -25.82 -23.32
N VAL A 191 -24.06 -26.84 -22.45
CA VAL A 191 -24.91 -28.02 -22.60
C VAL A 191 -26.40 -27.64 -22.55
N ASP A 192 -26.81 -26.76 -21.65
CA ASP A 192 -28.19 -26.28 -21.58
C ASP A 192 -28.59 -25.49 -22.83
N ILE A 193 -27.69 -24.64 -23.36
CA ILE A 193 -27.90 -23.89 -24.61
C ILE A 193 -28.08 -24.86 -25.79
N ILE A 194 -27.21 -25.86 -25.94
CA ILE A 194 -27.30 -26.83 -27.04
C ILE A 194 -28.61 -27.62 -26.94
N ARG A 195 -28.98 -28.08 -25.73
CA ARG A 195 -30.21 -28.83 -25.51
C ARG A 195 -31.46 -28.04 -25.91
N ILE A 196 -31.56 -26.78 -25.48
CA ILE A 196 -32.73 -25.97 -25.83
C ILE A 196 -32.73 -25.58 -27.31
N ASN A 197 -31.56 -25.32 -27.90
CA ASN A 197 -31.43 -24.98 -29.31
C ASN A 197 -31.86 -26.14 -30.22
N GLN A 198 -31.49 -27.37 -29.86
CA GLN A 198 -31.91 -28.57 -30.57
C GLN A 198 -33.41 -28.82 -30.40
N ARG A 199 -33.92 -28.74 -29.16
CA ARG A 199 -35.36 -28.89 -28.87
C ARG A 199 -36.20 -27.86 -29.63
N PHE A 200 -35.70 -26.63 -29.78
CA PHE A 200 -36.36 -25.59 -30.57
C PHE A 200 -36.49 -26.02 -32.04
N LYS A 201 -35.39 -26.47 -32.67
CA LYS A 201 -35.41 -26.94 -34.08
C LYS A 201 -36.41 -28.09 -34.27
N GLU A 202 -36.35 -29.10 -33.41
CA GLU A 202 -37.24 -30.28 -33.49
C GLU A 202 -38.73 -29.91 -33.39
N ASN A 203 -39.09 -28.98 -32.49
CA ASN A 203 -40.49 -28.55 -32.34
C ASN A 203 -40.94 -27.64 -33.48
N GLN A 204 -40.04 -26.82 -34.03
CA GLN A 204 -40.34 -25.99 -35.19
C GLN A 204 -40.61 -26.85 -36.43
N ASP A 205 -39.77 -27.86 -36.68
CA ASP A 205 -39.91 -28.76 -37.83
C ASP A 205 -41.15 -29.66 -37.70
N ALA A 206 -41.55 -29.99 -36.47
CA ALA A 206 -42.77 -30.73 -36.17
C ALA A 206 -44.06 -29.89 -36.29
N GLY A 207 -43.97 -28.59 -36.57
CA GLY A 207 -45.14 -27.70 -36.70
C GLY A 207 -45.84 -27.43 -35.36
N ALA A 208 -45.09 -27.33 -34.26
CA ALA A 208 -45.66 -27.03 -32.94
C ALA A 208 -46.39 -25.67 -32.89
N PRO A 209 -47.40 -25.52 -32.01
CA PRO A 209 -48.09 -24.25 -31.81
C PRO A 209 -47.14 -23.09 -31.47
N GLN A 210 -47.46 -21.90 -31.95
CA GLN A 210 -46.65 -20.68 -31.81
C GLN A 210 -46.28 -20.36 -30.35
N LEU A 211 -47.21 -20.55 -29.40
CA LEU A 211 -46.97 -20.36 -27.96
C LEU A 211 -45.78 -21.19 -27.43
N ILE A 212 -45.67 -22.45 -27.87
CA ILE A 212 -44.58 -23.34 -27.45
C ILE A 212 -43.24 -22.86 -28.04
N ILE A 213 -43.27 -22.41 -29.29
CA ILE A 213 -42.07 -21.88 -29.96
C ILE A 213 -41.59 -20.61 -29.26
N GLU A 214 -42.50 -19.72 -28.88
CA GLU A 214 -42.19 -18.50 -28.14
C GLU A 214 -41.58 -18.79 -26.76
N ASP A 215 -42.16 -19.72 -26.00
CA ASP A 215 -41.61 -20.15 -24.71
C ASP A 215 -40.19 -20.74 -24.84
N LEU A 216 -39.96 -21.58 -25.86
CA LEU A 216 -38.64 -22.15 -26.12
C LEU A 216 -37.63 -21.07 -26.56
N TRP A 217 -38.07 -20.06 -27.29
CA TRP A 217 -37.24 -18.91 -27.66
C TRP A 217 -36.85 -18.09 -26.43
N GLU A 218 -37.79 -17.81 -25.53
CA GLU A 218 -37.50 -17.12 -24.27
C GLU A 218 -36.54 -17.92 -23.39
N LEU A 219 -36.68 -19.25 -23.34
CA LEU A 219 -35.76 -20.11 -22.60
C LEU A 219 -34.34 -20.11 -23.22
N LEU A 220 -34.25 -20.08 -24.55
CA LEU A 220 -32.97 -19.92 -25.24
C LEU A 220 -32.34 -18.56 -24.92
N GLN A 221 -33.12 -17.48 -24.95
CA GLN A 221 -32.69 -16.13 -24.55
C GLN A 221 -32.20 -16.13 -23.09
N TYR A 222 -32.92 -16.79 -22.19
CA TYR A 222 -32.51 -16.95 -20.78
C TYR A 222 -31.15 -17.66 -20.65
N HIS A 223 -30.96 -18.79 -21.34
CA HIS A 223 -29.73 -19.55 -21.25
C HIS A 223 -28.52 -18.81 -21.83
N VAL A 224 -28.67 -18.11 -22.95
CA VAL A 224 -27.60 -17.27 -23.52
C VAL A 224 -27.31 -16.05 -22.62
N THR A 225 -28.35 -15.42 -22.06
CA THR A 225 -28.19 -14.28 -21.15
C THR A 225 -27.38 -14.67 -19.92
N THR A 226 -27.75 -15.76 -19.26
CA THR A 226 -27.06 -16.25 -18.06
C THR A 226 -25.67 -16.83 -18.36
N TYR A 227 -25.41 -17.30 -19.58
CA TYR A 227 -24.07 -17.67 -20.05
C TYR A 227 -23.12 -16.48 -20.20
N LEU A 228 -23.61 -15.34 -20.68
CA LEU A 228 -22.82 -14.11 -20.78
C LEU A 228 -22.65 -13.46 -19.40
N ASP A 229 -23.75 -13.29 -18.66
CA ASP A 229 -23.76 -12.72 -17.32
C ASP A 229 -24.86 -13.33 -16.45
N ASN A 230 -24.47 -14.04 -15.39
CA ASN A 230 -25.41 -14.70 -14.48
C ASN A 230 -25.90 -13.81 -13.31
N GLU A 231 -25.46 -12.55 -13.24
CA GLU A 231 -25.85 -11.58 -12.20
C GLU A 231 -26.72 -10.44 -12.75
N VAL A 232 -27.34 -10.66 -13.92
CA VAL A 232 -28.22 -9.68 -14.55
C VAL A 232 -29.46 -9.44 -13.70
N ALA A 233 -29.75 -8.18 -13.41
CA ALA A 233 -30.95 -7.79 -12.67
C ALA A 233 -32.24 -8.16 -13.42
N GLY A 234 -33.20 -8.77 -12.72
CA GLY A 234 -34.47 -9.22 -13.31
C GLY A 234 -34.41 -10.61 -13.95
N CYS A 235 -33.27 -11.31 -13.88
CA CYS A 235 -33.11 -12.67 -14.39
C CYS A 235 -32.78 -13.64 -13.23
N PRO A 236 -33.44 -14.80 -13.10
CA PRO A 236 -33.12 -15.76 -12.04
C PRO A 236 -31.73 -16.38 -12.28
N PRO A 237 -30.82 -16.36 -11.29
CA PRO A 237 -29.46 -16.86 -11.49
C PRO A 237 -29.49 -18.37 -11.73
N ALA A 238 -28.79 -18.80 -12.78
CA ALA A 238 -28.60 -20.22 -13.06
C ALA A 238 -27.71 -20.84 -11.96
N ARG A 239 -28.19 -21.94 -11.38
CA ARG A 239 -27.54 -22.64 -10.27
C ARG A 239 -27.13 -24.04 -10.68
N HIS A 240 -26.04 -24.52 -10.09
CA HIS A 240 -25.69 -25.93 -10.12
C HIS A 240 -26.72 -26.76 -9.31
N ARG A 241 -26.73 -28.09 -9.48
CA ARG A 241 -27.60 -29.00 -8.71
C ARG A 241 -27.42 -28.89 -7.19
N SER A 242 -26.25 -28.41 -6.75
CA SER A 242 -25.91 -28.13 -5.35
C SER A 242 -26.48 -26.82 -4.81
N GLY A 243 -27.19 -26.03 -5.62
CA GLY A 243 -27.71 -24.71 -5.24
C GLY A 243 -26.71 -23.56 -5.39
N ARG A 244 -25.43 -23.83 -5.64
CA ARG A 244 -24.40 -22.81 -5.91
C ARG A 244 -24.69 -22.08 -7.22
N PRO A 245 -24.66 -20.73 -7.27
CA PRO A 245 -24.76 -20.00 -8.54
C PRO A 245 -23.55 -20.29 -9.44
N LEU A 246 -23.78 -20.44 -10.73
CA LEU A 246 -22.72 -20.67 -11.72
C LEU A 246 -21.91 -19.40 -11.96
N LYS A 247 -20.58 -19.52 -12.08
CA LYS A 247 -19.69 -18.41 -12.46
C LYS A 247 -19.44 -18.42 -13.96
N THR A 248 -20.16 -17.58 -14.68
CA THR A 248 -20.06 -17.48 -16.15
C THR A 248 -19.08 -16.38 -16.58
N LEU A 249 -19.13 -15.91 -17.84
CA LEU A 249 -18.06 -15.09 -18.43
C LEU A 249 -17.84 -13.77 -17.67
N SER A 250 -18.91 -13.04 -17.38
CA SER A 250 -18.87 -11.77 -16.65
C SER A 250 -18.21 -11.92 -15.28
N GLN A 251 -18.58 -12.94 -14.51
CA GLN A 251 -18.05 -13.22 -13.17
C GLN A 251 -16.57 -13.67 -13.19
N ARG A 252 -16.10 -14.29 -14.28
CA ARG A 252 -14.68 -14.65 -14.43
C ARG A 252 -13.80 -13.42 -14.64
N LEU A 253 -14.33 -12.40 -15.30
CA LEU A 253 -13.59 -11.18 -15.58
C LEU A 253 -13.69 -10.17 -14.42
N LYS A 254 -14.89 -9.97 -13.89
CA LYS A 254 -15.21 -9.01 -12.82
C LYS A 254 -14.86 -9.56 -11.44
N GLY A 255 -14.88 -8.67 -10.44
CA GLY A 255 -14.69 -9.02 -9.03
C GLY A 255 -13.24 -8.92 -8.56
N LYS A 256 -13.03 -9.19 -7.26
CA LYS A 256 -11.70 -9.15 -6.63
C LYS A 256 -10.81 -10.29 -7.12
N ASP A 257 -11.39 -11.48 -7.26
CA ASP A 257 -10.70 -12.69 -7.71
C ASP A 257 -10.89 -12.97 -9.22
N GLY A 258 -11.46 -12.00 -9.93
CA GLY A 258 -11.60 -12.06 -11.39
C GLY A 258 -10.24 -11.97 -12.09
N ARG A 259 -10.17 -12.41 -13.35
CA ARG A 259 -8.93 -12.52 -14.12
C ARG A 259 -8.14 -11.22 -14.22
N PHE A 260 -8.81 -10.06 -14.36
CA PHE A 260 -8.11 -8.78 -14.41
C PHE A 260 -7.29 -8.50 -13.15
N ARG A 261 -7.88 -8.68 -11.97
CA ARG A 261 -7.22 -8.37 -10.70
C ARG A 261 -6.33 -9.49 -10.20
N GLY A 262 -6.78 -10.73 -10.29
CA GLY A 262 -6.10 -11.89 -9.69
C GLY A 262 -5.11 -12.60 -10.62
N SER A 263 -5.10 -12.30 -11.92
CA SER A 263 -4.23 -12.99 -12.88
C SER A 263 -3.49 -12.07 -13.85
N LEU A 264 -3.93 -10.81 -14.06
CA LEU A 264 -3.25 -9.87 -14.95
C LEU A 264 -2.49 -8.81 -14.16
N SER A 265 -3.20 -7.97 -13.40
CA SER A 265 -2.59 -6.90 -12.61
C SER A 265 -1.73 -7.41 -11.45
N GLY A 266 -2.05 -8.59 -10.91
CA GLY A 266 -1.28 -9.24 -9.86
C GLY A 266 -1.14 -10.73 -10.16
N LYS A 267 0.07 -11.27 -9.98
CA LYS A 267 0.39 -12.68 -10.15
C LYS A 267 1.27 -13.15 -9.00
N ARG A 268 1.27 -14.47 -8.76
CA ARG A 268 2.32 -15.09 -7.96
C ARG A 268 3.58 -15.18 -8.81
N VAL A 269 4.72 -14.88 -8.20
CA VAL A 269 6.02 -14.87 -8.85
C VAL A 269 6.88 -16.00 -8.28
N ASN A 270 7.81 -16.50 -9.11
CA ASN A 270 8.84 -17.45 -8.67
C ASN A 270 10.04 -16.69 -8.06
N PHE A 271 11.05 -17.42 -7.56
CA PHE A 271 12.27 -16.86 -6.97
C PHE A 271 11.98 -15.85 -5.85
N SER A 272 11.07 -16.24 -4.96
CA SER A 272 10.68 -15.46 -3.80
C SER A 272 10.67 -16.32 -2.54
N ALA A 273 11.10 -15.75 -1.42
CA ALA A 273 11.04 -16.36 -0.09
C ALA A 273 10.29 -15.46 0.89
N ARG A 274 9.77 -16.04 1.97
CA ARG A 274 9.13 -15.33 3.08
C ARG A 274 9.51 -16.00 4.39
N THR A 275 9.93 -15.22 5.37
CA THR A 275 10.17 -15.69 6.74
C THR A 275 10.10 -14.51 7.72
N VAL A 276 10.13 -14.84 9.01
CA VAL A 276 10.17 -13.89 10.13
C VAL A 276 11.46 -13.06 10.09
N ILE A 277 11.37 -11.80 10.50
CA ILE A 277 12.54 -10.91 10.60
C ILE A 277 13.10 -10.85 12.02
N SER A 278 14.39 -10.58 12.14
CA SER A 278 15.10 -10.38 13.42
C SER A 278 16.06 -9.19 13.33
N PRO A 279 16.27 -8.43 14.41
CA PRO A 279 17.18 -7.28 14.38
C PRO A 279 18.63 -7.75 14.38
N ASP A 280 19.47 -7.10 13.57
CA ASP A 280 20.93 -7.24 13.67
C ASP A 280 21.60 -5.89 13.41
N PRO A 281 22.06 -5.18 14.45
CA PRO A 281 22.72 -3.89 14.30
C PRO A 281 24.18 -4.00 13.83
N ASN A 282 24.71 -5.22 13.66
CA ASN A 282 26.06 -5.41 13.11
C ASN A 282 26.09 -5.50 11.58
N LEU A 283 24.92 -5.60 10.95
CA LEU A 283 24.78 -5.52 9.51
C LEU A 283 24.75 -4.05 9.10
N SER A 284 25.36 -3.75 7.95
CA SER A 284 25.19 -2.42 7.35
C SER A 284 23.72 -2.19 6.99
N VAL A 285 23.27 -0.94 6.98
CA VAL A 285 21.93 -0.57 6.51
C VAL A 285 21.60 -1.05 5.09
N ILE A 286 22.62 -1.29 4.25
CA ILE A 286 22.44 -1.80 2.88
C ILE A 286 22.34 -3.33 2.83
N GLU A 287 22.72 -4.03 3.90
CA GLU A 287 22.80 -5.49 3.94
C GLU A 287 21.52 -6.10 4.53
N VAL A 288 21.16 -7.28 4.02
CA VAL A 288 20.11 -8.14 4.60
C VAL A 288 20.69 -9.53 4.87
N GLY A 289 20.51 -10.02 6.09
CA GLY A 289 20.91 -11.36 6.46
C GLY A 289 19.95 -12.40 5.91
N ILE A 290 20.45 -13.35 5.13
CA ILE A 290 19.67 -14.42 4.51
C ILE A 290 20.07 -15.79 5.09
N PRO A 291 19.10 -16.62 5.50
CA PRO A 291 19.36 -17.99 5.92
C PRO A 291 20.04 -18.83 4.84
N LEU A 292 21.03 -19.64 5.24
CA LEU A 292 21.72 -20.58 4.35
C LEU A 292 20.75 -21.48 3.56
N ALA A 293 19.65 -21.92 4.19
CA ALA A 293 18.64 -22.74 3.52
C ALA A 293 17.98 -22.02 2.32
N VAL A 294 17.70 -20.72 2.46
CA VAL A 294 17.15 -19.90 1.37
C VAL A 294 18.20 -19.66 0.30
N ALA A 295 19.46 -19.40 0.69
CA ALA A 295 20.56 -19.19 -0.23
C ALA A 295 20.85 -20.42 -1.11
N ASN A 296 20.65 -21.63 -0.59
CA ASN A 296 20.86 -22.90 -1.32
C ASN A 296 19.73 -23.20 -2.32
N GLU A 297 18.47 -22.90 -1.97
CA GLU A 297 17.33 -23.18 -2.85
C GLU A 297 17.26 -22.17 -4.01
N MET A 298 17.55 -20.91 -3.70
CA MET A 298 17.44 -19.81 -4.64
C MET A 298 18.67 -19.70 -5.53
N SER A 299 18.46 -19.32 -6.80
CA SER A 299 19.54 -19.20 -7.77
C SER A 299 19.43 -17.96 -8.64
N ILE A 300 20.58 -17.58 -9.18
CA ILE A 300 20.78 -16.46 -10.09
C ILE A 300 21.43 -17.01 -11.37
N PRO A 301 20.83 -16.78 -12.56
CA PRO A 301 21.42 -17.17 -13.82
C PRO A 301 22.57 -16.22 -14.15
N VAL A 302 23.74 -16.79 -14.37
CA VAL A 302 24.95 -16.08 -14.81
C VAL A 302 25.41 -16.67 -16.13
N GLN A 303 25.56 -15.81 -17.13
CA GLN A 303 26.11 -16.24 -18.42
C GLN A 303 27.61 -16.50 -18.28
N VAL A 304 28.04 -17.61 -18.88
CA VAL A 304 29.46 -17.98 -18.93
C VAL A 304 30.15 -17.09 -19.95
N THR A 305 31.16 -16.38 -19.48
CA THR A 305 32.03 -15.49 -20.25
C THR A 305 33.48 -15.91 -20.05
N PRO A 306 34.41 -15.48 -20.92
CA PRO A 306 35.83 -15.78 -20.72
C PRO A 306 36.41 -15.30 -19.38
N TYR A 307 35.79 -14.30 -18.74
CA TYR A 307 36.28 -13.70 -17.49
C TYR A 307 35.81 -14.42 -16.22
N ASN A 308 34.66 -15.10 -16.25
CA ASN A 308 34.04 -15.74 -15.08
C ASN A 308 33.94 -17.27 -15.22
N ILE A 309 34.45 -17.85 -16.31
CA ILE A 309 34.33 -19.28 -16.59
C ILE A 309 34.99 -20.14 -15.52
N ASP A 310 36.15 -19.75 -15.01
CA ASP A 310 36.87 -20.52 -13.99
C ASP A 310 36.10 -20.54 -12.67
N ASP A 311 35.57 -19.38 -12.26
CA ASP A 311 34.71 -19.26 -11.07
C ASP A 311 33.44 -20.11 -11.22
N LEU A 312 32.78 -20.07 -12.38
CA LEU A 312 31.56 -20.83 -12.63
C LEU A 312 31.82 -22.33 -12.70
N LYS A 313 32.96 -22.76 -13.26
CA LYS A 313 33.39 -24.17 -13.22
C LYS A 313 33.55 -24.65 -11.79
N GLN A 314 34.21 -23.85 -10.93
CA GLN A 314 34.32 -24.17 -9.50
C GLN A 314 32.95 -24.24 -8.82
N MET A 315 32.03 -23.31 -9.12
CA MET A 315 30.67 -23.35 -8.55
C MET A 315 29.87 -24.58 -8.99
N VAL A 316 30.05 -25.04 -10.23
CA VAL A 316 29.44 -26.29 -10.72
C VAL A 316 30.05 -27.49 -10.00
N LEU A 317 31.36 -27.53 -9.79
CA LEU A 317 32.06 -28.60 -9.06
C LEU A 317 31.66 -28.66 -7.59
N ASN A 318 31.43 -27.51 -6.95
CA ASN A 318 30.91 -27.44 -5.57
C ASN A 318 29.50 -28.04 -5.43
N GLY A 319 28.75 -28.13 -6.54
CA GLY A 319 27.44 -28.77 -6.59
C GLY A 319 26.32 -27.98 -5.87
N PRO A 320 25.16 -28.60 -5.67
CA PRO A 320 23.96 -27.93 -5.17
C PRO A 320 23.82 -27.88 -3.64
N VAL A 321 24.74 -28.45 -2.86
CA VAL A 321 24.55 -28.56 -1.39
C VAL A 321 25.66 -27.83 -0.64
N ARG A 322 25.33 -26.70 -0.01
CA ARG A 322 26.22 -26.08 1.00
C ARG A 322 25.85 -26.57 2.39
N THR A 323 26.77 -27.29 3.02
CA THR A 323 26.58 -27.86 4.37
C THR A 323 26.89 -26.88 5.49
N SER A 324 27.69 -25.84 5.23
CA SER A 324 28.07 -24.83 6.22
C SER A 324 28.24 -23.45 5.57
N LEU A 325 28.27 -22.40 6.39
CA LEU A 325 28.53 -21.01 5.97
C LEU A 325 29.86 -20.83 5.22
N ASN A 326 30.90 -21.58 5.65
CA ASN A 326 32.23 -21.49 5.06
C ASN A 326 32.35 -22.31 3.78
N HIS A 327 31.32 -23.07 3.40
CA HIS A 327 31.31 -23.84 2.18
C HIS A 327 31.17 -22.89 0.97
N PRO A 328 32.01 -23.03 -0.06
CA PRO A 328 32.00 -22.13 -1.20
C PRO A 328 30.68 -22.19 -1.96
N CYS A 329 30.43 -21.14 -2.75
CA CYS A 329 29.21 -21.02 -3.54
C CYS A 329 29.08 -22.16 -4.54
N GLY A 330 27.93 -22.83 -4.53
CA GLY A 330 27.55 -23.88 -5.47
C GLY A 330 26.59 -23.44 -6.56
N ALA A 331 26.10 -24.40 -7.35
CA ALA A 331 25.11 -24.20 -8.41
C ALA A 331 24.08 -25.34 -8.45
N ASN A 332 22.84 -25.00 -8.84
CA ASN A 332 21.73 -25.95 -8.86
C ASN A 332 21.44 -26.50 -10.27
N TYR A 333 21.59 -25.66 -11.28
CA TYR A 333 21.28 -25.99 -12.67
C TYR A 333 22.27 -25.36 -13.64
N VAL A 334 22.36 -25.97 -14.82
CA VAL A 334 23.10 -25.43 -15.97
C VAL A 334 22.18 -25.48 -17.18
N ILE A 335 22.10 -24.37 -17.91
CA ILE A 335 21.34 -24.24 -19.14
C ILE A 335 22.34 -24.17 -20.29
N ARG A 336 22.16 -25.10 -21.24
CA ARG A 336 22.94 -25.16 -22.47
C ARG A 336 22.44 -24.12 -23.49
N PRO A 337 23.23 -23.82 -24.54
CA PRO A 337 22.80 -22.95 -25.64
C PRO A 337 21.53 -23.43 -26.35
N ASP A 338 21.24 -24.75 -26.33
CA ASP A 338 20.01 -25.36 -26.85
C ASP A 338 18.77 -25.14 -25.94
N LYS A 339 18.92 -24.35 -24.86
CA LYS A 339 17.91 -24.08 -23.81
C LYS A 339 17.52 -25.30 -22.98
N ARG A 340 18.24 -26.42 -23.09
CA ARG A 340 18.01 -27.56 -22.22
C ARG A 340 18.57 -27.26 -20.82
N ARG A 341 17.69 -27.29 -19.82
CA ARG A 341 18.05 -27.14 -18.41
C ARG A 341 18.47 -28.49 -17.83
N LEU A 342 19.71 -28.59 -17.38
CA LEU A 342 20.29 -29.74 -16.71
C LEU A 342 20.35 -29.48 -15.21
N ARG A 343 19.93 -30.46 -14.40
CA ARG A 343 20.06 -30.41 -12.94
C ARG A 343 21.42 -30.97 -12.54
N LEU A 344 22.13 -30.24 -11.68
CA LEU A 344 23.39 -30.70 -11.12
C LEU A 344 23.12 -31.69 -9.99
N ALA A 345 23.86 -32.81 -10.01
CA ALA A 345 23.82 -33.87 -9.00
C ALA A 345 25.22 -34.49 -8.89
N GLU A 346 25.55 -35.13 -7.77
CA GLU A 346 26.92 -35.60 -7.47
C GLU A 346 27.57 -36.41 -8.61
N GLY A 347 26.79 -37.21 -9.35
CA GLY A 347 27.31 -38.04 -10.44
C GLY A 347 27.59 -37.33 -11.78
N ASN A 348 27.27 -36.04 -11.94
CA ASN A 348 27.44 -35.32 -13.22
C ASN A 348 28.27 -34.03 -13.14
N LEU A 349 28.80 -33.68 -11.96
CA LEU A 349 29.45 -32.39 -11.73
C LEU A 349 30.71 -32.21 -12.58
N GLU A 350 31.62 -33.19 -12.56
CA GLU A 350 32.89 -33.14 -13.30
C GLU A 350 32.66 -33.04 -14.82
N THR A 351 31.80 -33.90 -15.36
CA THR A 351 31.50 -33.92 -16.80
C THR A 351 30.87 -32.60 -17.27
N VAL A 352 29.99 -31.99 -16.47
CA VAL A 352 29.34 -30.72 -16.83
C VAL A 352 30.31 -29.55 -16.71
N ALA A 353 31.19 -29.55 -15.69
CA ALA A 353 32.20 -28.51 -15.52
C ALA A 353 33.23 -28.50 -16.67
N GLU A 354 33.64 -29.68 -17.17
CA GLU A 354 34.54 -29.79 -18.33
C GLU A 354 33.92 -29.26 -19.62
N GLN A 355 32.62 -29.51 -19.83
CA GLN A 355 31.87 -29.06 -21.01
C GLN A 355 31.46 -27.59 -20.98
N LEU A 356 31.71 -26.88 -19.88
CA LEU A 356 31.30 -25.50 -19.72
C LEU A 356 32.08 -24.59 -20.68
N GLU A 357 31.37 -23.92 -21.58
CA GLU A 357 31.92 -23.01 -22.59
C GLU A 357 31.15 -21.68 -22.61
N PRO A 358 31.73 -20.59 -23.15
CA PRO A 358 31.02 -19.33 -23.32
C PRO A 358 29.70 -19.51 -24.09
N GLY A 359 28.63 -18.89 -23.59
CA GLY A 359 27.26 -19.04 -24.12
C GLY A 359 26.38 -20.01 -23.34
N TRP A 360 26.95 -20.80 -22.42
CA TRP A 360 26.18 -21.52 -21.42
C TRP A 360 25.70 -20.57 -20.31
N THR A 361 24.69 -20.96 -19.54
CA THR A 361 24.22 -20.21 -18.36
C THR A 361 24.24 -21.12 -17.14
N VAL A 362 24.85 -20.69 -16.05
CA VAL A 362 24.88 -21.41 -14.78
C VAL A 362 23.92 -20.73 -13.81
N GLU A 363 22.97 -21.49 -13.26
CA GLU A 363 22.11 -21.03 -12.17
C GLU A 363 22.83 -21.28 -10.84
N ARG A 364 23.70 -20.33 -10.47
CA ARG A 364 24.44 -20.39 -9.21
C ARG A 364 23.55 -20.01 -8.04
N GLN A 365 23.88 -20.53 -6.86
CA GLN A 365 23.21 -20.16 -5.61
C GLN A 365 23.53 -18.72 -5.20
N ILE A 366 22.76 -18.17 -4.25
CA ILE A 366 23.01 -16.82 -3.72
C ILE A 366 24.33 -16.78 -2.93
N ARG A 367 25.09 -15.69 -3.07
CA ARG A 367 26.29 -15.40 -2.27
C ARG A 367 26.24 -13.98 -1.72
N ASP A 368 27.18 -13.68 -0.83
CA ASP A 368 27.32 -12.34 -0.26
C ASP A 368 27.52 -11.29 -1.34
N GLY A 369 26.87 -10.14 -1.16
CA GLY A 369 26.91 -9.01 -2.10
C GLY A 369 25.91 -9.08 -3.26
N ASP A 370 25.19 -10.20 -3.43
CA ASP A 370 24.12 -10.30 -4.43
C ASP A 370 22.98 -9.30 -4.13
N ILE A 371 22.29 -8.85 -5.17
CA ILE A 371 21.22 -7.86 -5.07
C ILE A 371 19.88 -8.58 -4.94
N VAL A 372 19.12 -8.21 -3.91
CA VAL A 372 17.79 -8.75 -3.64
C VAL A 372 16.80 -7.64 -3.33
N LEU A 373 15.55 -7.83 -3.72
CA LEU A 373 14.47 -6.92 -3.37
C LEU A 373 13.80 -7.40 -2.09
N PHE A 374 13.82 -6.55 -1.07
CA PHE A 374 13.24 -6.85 0.23
C PHE A 374 11.98 -6.01 0.44
N ASN A 375 10.88 -6.66 0.81
CA ASN A 375 9.54 -6.09 0.83
C ASN A 375 8.77 -6.44 2.10
N ARG A 376 8.12 -5.43 2.70
CA ARG A 376 7.09 -5.64 3.71
C ARG A 376 5.71 -5.28 3.15
N GLN A 377 4.74 -6.15 3.44
CA GLN A 377 3.33 -5.91 3.13
C GLN A 377 2.60 -5.44 4.40
N PRO A 378 1.65 -4.50 4.31
CA PRO A 378 1.20 -3.80 3.10
C PRO A 378 2.21 -2.76 2.58
N SER A 379 2.36 -2.65 1.27
CA SER A 379 3.25 -1.67 0.65
C SER A 379 2.53 -0.32 0.46
N LEU A 380 2.73 0.60 1.40
CA LEU A 380 2.04 1.89 1.45
C LEU A 380 2.67 2.95 0.53
N HIS A 381 3.98 2.87 0.35
CA HIS A 381 4.78 3.77 -0.48
C HIS A 381 5.92 3.00 -1.13
N ARG A 382 6.61 3.59 -2.12
CA ARG A 382 7.68 2.92 -2.86
C ARG A 382 8.80 2.36 -1.97
N MET A 383 9.07 3.03 -0.84
CA MET A 383 10.05 2.63 0.18
C MET A 383 9.76 1.28 0.85
N SER A 384 8.54 0.75 0.72
CA SER A 384 8.19 -0.56 1.26
C SER A 384 8.80 -1.73 0.46
N ILE A 385 9.46 -1.43 -0.66
CA ILE A 385 10.32 -2.36 -1.41
C ILE A 385 11.63 -1.65 -1.73
N MET A 386 12.76 -2.20 -1.27
CA MET A 386 14.09 -1.66 -1.54
C MET A 386 15.06 -2.78 -1.88
N ALA A 387 16.14 -2.46 -2.58
CA ALA A 387 17.19 -3.39 -2.92
C ALA A 387 18.24 -3.43 -1.81
N HIS A 388 18.52 -4.63 -1.29
CA HIS A 388 19.54 -4.90 -0.29
C HIS A 388 20.64 -5.78 -0.89
N ARG A 389 21.79 -5.79 -0.23
CA ARG A 389 22.89 -6.72 -0.49
C ARG A 389 22.78 -7.93 0.42
N VAL A 390 22.93 -9.11 -0.14
CA VAL A 390 22.84 -10.34 0.63
C VAL A 390 24.05 -10.49 1.55
N LYS A 391 23.77 -10.92 2.78
CA LYS A 391 24.75 -11.54 3.68
C LYS A 391 24.22 -12.90 4.10
N VAL A 392 24.84 -13.98 3.67
CA VAL A 392 24.44 -15.33 4.04
C VAL A 392 24.84 -15.57 5.49
N MET A 393 23.88 -15.97 6.30
CA MET A 393 24.11 -16.21 7.73
C MET A 393 23.38 -17.46 8.20
N ASP A 394 23.79 -17.98 9.35
CA ASP A 394 23.12 -19.12 9.98
C ASP A 394 21.79 -18.69 10.60
N GLY A 395 20.87 -19.63 10.77
CA GLY A 395 19.52 -19.42 11.30
C GLY A 395 18.43 -19.60 10.25
N ARG A 396 17.23 -19.10 10.56
CA ARG A 396 16.01 -19.26 9.73
C ARG A 396 15.23 -17.97 9.50
N THR A 397 15.73 -16.85 10.01
CA THR A 397 15.10 -15.53 9.94
C THR A 397 15.85 -14.63 8.96
N PHE A 398 15.16 -13.65 8.39
CA PHE A 398 15.85 -12.54 7.72
C PHE A 398 16.37 -11.56 8.78
N ARG A 399 17.63 -11.13 8.67
CA ARG A 399 18.19 -10.13 9.59
C ARG A 399 18.20 -8.75 8.95
N LEU A 400 17.76 -7.76 9.71
CA LEU A 400 17.63 -6.38 9.25
C LEU A 400 18.27 -5.44 10.26
N ASN A 401 19.00 -4.43 9.78
CA ASN A 401 19.48 -3.33 10.60
C ASN A 401 18.28 -2.52 11.14
N PRO A 402 18.16 -2.30 12.46
CA PRO A 402 17.02 -1.58 13.04
C PRO A 402 16.83 -0.14 12.53
N ALA A 403 17.89 0.54 12.07
CA ALA A 403 17.80 1.89 11.50
C ALA A 403 16.94 1.93 10.21
N VAL A 404 16.78 0.80 9.53
CA VAL A 404 16.01 0.65 8.27
C VAL A 404 14.58 0.12 8.53
N CYS A 405 14.18 -0.08 9.79
CA CYS A 405 12.79 -0.45 10.11
C CYS A 405 11.74 0.61 9.72
N PRO A 406 11.96 1.93 9.91
CA PRO A 406 10.98 2.96 9.58
C PRO A 406 10.42 2.94 8.15
N PRO A 407 11.22 2.82 7.06
CA PRO A 407 10.69 2.73 5.70
C PRO A 407 9.88 1.45 5.43
N TYR A 408 10.07 0.37 6.21
CA TYR A 408 9.20 -0.80 6.10
C TYR A 408 8.02 -0.77 7.07
N ASN A 409 8.02 0.17 8.01
CA ASN A 409 7.15 0.19 9.18
C ASN A 409 7.17 -1.15 9.93
N ALA A 410 8.34 -1.80 9.97
CA ALA A 410 8.53 -3.15 10.48
C ALA A 410 8.87 -3.14 11.97
N ASP A 411 8.36 -4.13 12.70
CA ASP A 411 8.74 -4.43 14.07
C ASP A 411 9.23 -5.89 14.18
N PHE A 412 9.50 -6.35 15.40
CA PHE A 412 10.11 -7.65 15.66
C PHE A 412 9.25 -8.52 16.58
N ASP A 413 7.93 -8.36 16.56
CA ASP A 413 6.98 -9.12 17.40
C ASP A 413 6.49 -10.44 16.75
N GLY A 414 6.98 -10.75 15.54
CA GLY A 414 6.52 -11.87 14.72
C GLY A 414 6.33 -11.50 13.24
N ASP A 415 6.56 -10.24 12.90
CA ASP A 415 6.55 -9.70 11.55
C ASP A 415 7.35 -10.55 10.54
N GLU A 416 6.76 -10.75 9.36
CA GLU A 416 7.36 -11.50 8.26
C GLU A 416 7.54 -10.60 7.04
N MET A 417 8.66 -10.76 6.34
CA MET A 417 8.97 -10.02 5.13
C MET A 417 9.24 -10.95 3.94
N ASN A 418 9.03 -10.40 2.75
CA ASN A 418 9.24 -11.09 1.49
C ASN A 418 10.59 -10.69 0.88
N LEU A 419 11.23 -11.67 0.27
CA LEU A 419 12.46 -11.53 -0.49
C LEU A 419 12.17 -11.92 -1.95
N HIS A 420 12.63 -11.13 -2.91
CA HIS A 420 12.56 -11.42 -4.33
C HIS A 420 13.94 -11.26 -4.98
N ILE A 421 14.27 -12.15 -5.93
CA ILE A 421 15.60 -12.19 -6.53
C ILE A 421 15.49 -11.86 -8.03
N PRO A 422 15.92 -10.67 -8.46
CA PRO A 422 15.93 -10.30 -9.87
C PRO A 422 16.82 -11.23 -10.71
N GLN A 423 16.24 -11.80 -11.77
CA GLN A 423 16.90 -12.85 -12.57
C GLN A 423 17.70 -12.30 -13.75
N THR A 424 17.25 -11.23 -14.41
CA THR A 424 17.98 -10.61 -15.52
C THR A 424 19.04 -9.63 -15.01
N GLU A 425 20.12 -9.46 -15.77
CA GLU A 425 21.17 -8.48 -15.42
C GLU A 425 20.64 -7.05 -15.40
N GLU A 426 19.77 -6.70 -16.35
CA GLU A 426 19.12 -5.38 -16.42
C GLU A 426 18.34 -5.07 -15.13
N ALA A 427 17.53 -6.02 -14.65
CA ALA A 427 16.74 -5.84 -13.43
C ALA A 427 17.61 -5.77 -12.17
N ARG A 428 18.72 -6.52 -12.12
CA ARG A 428 19.69 -6.40 -11.03
C ARG A 428 20.37 -5.04 -11.03
N ALA A 429 20.84 -4.58 -12.19
CA ALA A 429 21.50 -3.29 -12.34
C ALA A 429 20.56 -2.13 -11.99
N GLU A 430 19.32 -2.17 -12.48
CA GLU A 430 18.28 -1.19 -12.15
C GLU A 430 17.99 -1.16 -10.65
N ALA A 431 17.85 -2.32 -10.01
CA ALA A 431 17.61 -2.42 -8.58
C ALA A 431 18.78 -1.84 -7.76
N ALA A 432 20.02 -2.13 -8.13
CA ALA A 432 21.20 -1.61 -7.44
C ALA A 432 21.42 -0.10 -7.61
N ILE A 433 20.97 0.49 -8.72
CA ILE A 433 21.21 1.91 -9.01
C ILE A 433 20.06 2.78 -8.51
N LEU A 434 18.81 2.34 -8.66
CA LEU A 434 17.64 3.18 -8.40
C LEU A 434 16.91 2.82 -7.10
N VAL A 435 16.92 1.54 -6.73
CA VAL A 435 16.05 0.98 -5.66
C VAL A 435 16.86 0.63 -4.41
N ALA A 436 18.18 0.80 -4.44
CA ALA A 436 19.08 0.55 -3.33
C ALA A 436 18.71 1.39 -2.09
N VAL A 437 18.97 0.82 -0.90
CA VAL A 437 18.64 1.46 0.38
C VAL A 437 19.38 2.78 0.52
N GLU A 438 20.67 2.80 0.19
CA GLU A 438 21.51 3.99 0.27
C GLU A 438 20.98 5.14 -0.59
N GLU A 439 20.44 4.86 -1.78
CA GLU A 439 19.90 5.88 -2.68
C GLU A 439 18.51 6.40 -2.25
N ASN A 440 17.90 5.79 -1.24
CA ASN A 440 16.54 6.09 -0.79
C ASN A 440 16.45 6.47 0.70
N ILE A 441 17.52 7.00 1.30
CA ILE A 441 17.50 7.48 2.70
C ILE A 441 16.49 8.64 2.89
N LEU A 442 16.28 9.49 1.87
CA LEU A 442 15.33 10.60 1.92
C LEU A 442 13.91 10.18 1.50
N SER A 443 12.90 10.65 2.24
CA SER A 443 11.50 10.39 1.93
C SER A 443 11.01 11.27 0.78
N PRO A 444 10.40 10.71 -0.28
CA PRO A 444 9.76 11.49 -1.34
C PRO A 444 8.55 12.30 -0.88
N ARG A 445 8.03 12.06 0.33
CA ARG A 445 6.86 12.76 0.88
C ARG A 445 7.21 14.17 1.34
N PHE A 446 8.39 14.37 1.91
CA PHE A 446 8.75 15.63 2.57
C PHE A 446 10.22 16.02 2.43
N GLY A 447 11.11 15.21 1.85
CA GLY A 447 12.50 15.61 1.61
C GLY A 447 13.43 15.53 2.82
N GLY A 448 13.06 14.77 3.85
CA GLY A 448 13.92 14.49 5.01
C GLY A 448 14.25 13.00 5.17
N PRO A 449 15.23 12.65 6.00
CA PRO A 449 15.72 11.27 6.13
C PRO A 449 14.69 10.38 6.84
N ILE A 450 14.20 9.34 6.16
CA ILE A 450 13.31 8.34 6.79
C ILE A 450 14.11 7.24 7.50
N ILE A 451 15.33 6.97 7.05
CA ILE A 451 16.27 6.04 7.68
C ILE A 451 17.14 6.82 8.66
N GLY A 452 17.29 6.32 9.88
CA GLY A 452 18.07 6.96 10.93
C GLY A 452 17.99 6.22 12.25
N GLY A 453 18.59 6.80 13.28
CA GLY A 453 18.60 6.21 14.62
C GLY A 453 17.19 6.09 15.20
N ILE A 454 16.93 4.95 15.84
CA ILE A 454 15.69 4.71 16.60
C ILE A 454 16.01 4.23 18.02
N HIS A 455 15.15 4.56 18.99
CA HIS A 455 15.21 4.04 20.37
C HIS A 455 16.63 4.08 20.95
N ASP A 456 17.29 2.93 21.14
CA ASP A 456 18.63 2.79 21.72
C ASP A 456 19.72 3.58 21.00
N HIS A 457 19.57 3.82 19.68
CA HIS A 457 20.48 4.70 18.95
C HIS A 457 20.47 6.11 19.55
N ILE A 458 19.27 6.60 19.84
CA ILE A 458 19.04 7.93 20.38
C ILE A 458 19.46 7.97 21.85
N SER A 459 19.01 7.02 22.68
CA SER A 459 19.38 6.97 24.09
C SER A 459 20.88 6.81 24.30
N GLY A 460 21.53 5.90 23.56
CA GLY A 460 22.97 5.65 23.69
C GLY A 460 23.82 6.85 23.31
N ILE A 461 23.51 7.52 22.21
CA ILE A 461 24.22 8.73 21.78
C ILE A 461 23.90 9.94 22.68
N PHE A 462 22.66 10.04 23.16
CA PHE A 462 22.30 11.06 24.14
C PHE A 462 23.14 10.92 25.41
N LEU A 463 23.20 9.71 25.99
CA LEU A 463 24.02 9.43 27.18
C LEU A 463 25.51 9.65 26.92
N LEU A 464 25.99 9.30 25.72
CA LEU A 464 27.37 9.56 25.32
C LEU A 464 27.69 11.04 25.33
N THR A 465 26.85 11.86 24.70
CA THR A 465 27.15 13.26 24.36
C THR A 465 26.63 14.27 25.39
N ASN A 466 25.76 13.85 26.31
CA ASN A 466 25.19 14.70 27.34
C ASN A 466 26.23 15.07 28.40
N GLN A 467 26.46 16.38 28.55
CA GLN A 467 27.48 16.96 29.44
C GLN A 467 28.90 16.48 29.11
N LYS A 468 29.93 17.18 29.60
CA LYS A 468 31.32 16.87 29.27
C LYS A 468 31.84 15.72 30.16
N ARG A 469 32.14 14.58 29.53
CA ARG A 469 32.74 13.40 30.18
C ARG A 469 34.11 13.10 29.58
N TRP A 470 34.98 12.45 30.36
CA TRP A 470 36.34 12.09 29.96
C TRP A 470 36.53 10.58 30.01
N PHE A 471 37.12 10.03 28.97
CA PHE A 471 37.38 8.61 28.79
C PHE A 471 38.88 8.34 28.70
N THR A 472 39.28 7.22 29.27
CA THR A 472 40.62 6.65 29.09
C THR A 472 40.81 6.14 27.65
N LYS A 473 42.06 5.92 27.25
CA LYS A 473 42.39 5.35 25.93
C LYS A 473 41.65 4.03 25.67
N SER A 474 41.57 3.15 26.66
CA SER A 474 40.89 1.84 26.57
C SER A 474 39.40 1.98 26.34
N GLU A 475 38.75 2.92 27.02
CA GLU A 475 37.30 3.17 26.88
C GLU A 475 36.99 3.82 25.52
N ALA A 476 37.79 4.78 25.09
CA ALA A 476 37.65 5.40 23.77
C ALA A 476 37.83 4.36 22.64
N LEU A 477 38.83 3.48 22.74
CA LEU A 477 39.02 2.37 21.79
C LEU A 477 37.88 1.35 21.84
N TYR A 478 37.31 1.10 23.01
CA TYR A 478 36.14 0.23 23.13
C TYR A 478 34.94 0.81 22.39
N LEU A 479 34.65 2.11 22.60
CA LEU A 479 33.56 2.80 21.93
C LEU A 479 33.72 2.80 20.40
N LEU A 480 34.94 3.04 19.91
CA LEU A 480 35.27 3.13 18.48
C LEU A 480 35.58 1.78 17.80
N LYS A 481 35.40 0.65 18.49
CA LYS A 481 35.63 -0.67 17.90
C LYS A 481 34.74 -0.86 16.63
N ASN A 482 35.15 -1.59 15.61
CA ASN A 482 34.39 -1.77 14.35
C ASN A 482 34.02 -0.46 13.59
N ILE A 483 34.49 0.70 14.01
CA ILE A 483 34.43 1.94 13.23
C ILE A 483 35.81 2.11 12.60
N ASP A 484 35.85 2.44 11.32
CA ASP A 484 37.11 2.58 10.60
C ASP A 484 37.77 3.92 10.97
N VAL A 485 38.58 3.91 12.04
CA VAL A 485 39.31 5.08 12.54
C VAL A 485 40.80 4.84 12.39
N GLU A 486 41.45 5.53 11.45
CA GLU A 486 42.90 5.37 11.20
C GLU A 486 43.75 5.80 12.40
N ARG A 487 43.40 6.93 13.05
CA ARG A 487 44.11 7.48 14.21
C ARG A 487 43.14 8.15 15.16
N LEU A 488 43.31 7.90 16.46
CA LEU A 488 42.62 8.66 17.48
C LEU A 488 43.08 10.14 17.44
N PRO A 489 42.18 11.10 17.69
CA PRO A 489 42.56 12.49 17.84
C PRO A 489 43.51 12.68 19.03
N GLU A 490 44.20 13.81 19.09
CA GLU A 490 45.01 14.16 20.26
C GLU A 490 44.15 14.22 21.52
N ALA A 491 44.70 13.76 22.64
CA ALA A 491 44.00 13.75 23.92
C ALA A 491 43.58 15.18 24.30
N GLY A 492 42.30 15.37 24.63
CA GLY A 492 41.79 16.70 24.98
C GLY A 492 42.23 17.18 26.36
N MET A 493 42.72 16.28 27.22
CA MET A 493 43.29 16.59 28.52
C MET A 493 44.26 15.48 28.92
N GLU A 494 45.27 15.84 29.71
CA GLU A 494 46.12 14.88 30.40
C GLU A 494 45.97 15.11 31.91
N LYS A 495 45.61 14.06 32.64
CA LYS A 495 45.45 14.11 34.11
C LYS A 495 46.26 12.99 34.72
N ASP A 496 47.14 13.31 35.66
CA ASP A 496 48.00 12.34 36.35
C ASP A 496 48.84 11.46 35.38
N ASN A 497 49.38 12.04 34.30
CA ASN A 497 50.08 11.37 33.19
C ASN A 497 49.24 10.33 32.41
N VAL A 498 47.91 10.37 32.53
CA VAL A 498 47.00 9.57 31.73
C VAL A 498 46.33 10.47 30.68
N PRO A 499 46.50 10.18 29.38
CA PRO A 499 45.79 10.92 28.34
C PRO A 499 44.29 10.56 28.38
N LEU A 500 43.45 11.60 28.32
CA LEU A 500 42.00 11.50 28.37
C LEU A 500 41.37 12.13 27.13
N TRP A 501 40.33 11.48 26.61
CA TRP A 501 39.54 11.94 25.48
C TRP A 501 38.16 12.37 25.95
N SER A 502 37.66 13.48 25.44
CA SER A 502 36.30 13.89 25.75
C SER A 502 35.29 13.06 24.98
N ASN A 503 34.11 12.86 25.56
CA ASN A 503 32.97 12.23 24.88
C ASN A 503 32.62 12.91 23.54
N LYS A 504 32.72 14.24 23.48
CA LYS A 504 32.47 15.01 22.26
C LYS A 504 33.56 14.78 21.22
N GLN A 505 34.83 14.60 21.62
CA GLN A 505 35.92 14.20 20.71
C GLN A 505 35.66 12.81 20.13
N VAL A 506 35.19 11.85 20.93
CA VAL A 506 34.85 10.50 20.46
C VAL A 506 33.75 10.57 19.40
N PHE A 507 32.65 11.29 19.66
CA PHE A 507 31.59 11.49 18.65
C PHE A 507 32.07 12.24 17.41
N SER A 508 33.01 13.18 17.55
CA SER A 508 33.56 13.94 16.41
C SER A 508 34.33 13.06 15.42
N THR A 509 34.81 11.88 15.82
CA THR A 509 35.56 10.99 14.92
C THR A 509 34.73 10.41 13.79
N ILE A 510 33.41 10.31 13.95
CA ILE A 510 32.50 9.78 12.91
C ILE A 510 31.95 10.88 11.99
N LEU A 511 32.16 12.15 12.32
CA LEU A 511 31.71 13.29 11.52
C LEU A 511 32.68 13.61 10.38
N PRO A 512 32.21 14.07 9.21
CA PRO A 512 33.07 14.61 8.17
C PRO A 512 33.83 15.87 8.62
N GLN A 513 35.09 16.01 8.21
CA GLN A 513 36.04 17.04 8.69
C GLN A 513 35.67 18.50 8.34
N GLU A 514 34.74 18.74 7.41
CA GLU A 514 34.30 20.11 7.03
C GLU A 514 32.82 20.35 7.35
N LEU A 515 32.20 19.46 8.14
CA LEU A 515 30.80 19.61 8.52
C LEU A 515 30.65 20.78 9.50
N ASN A 516 29.82 21.75 9.12
CA ASN A 516 29.49 22.92 9.92
C ASN A 516 27.97 23.03 10.07
N MET A 517 27.45 23.05 11.29
CA MET A 517 26.03 23.24 11.56
C MET A 517 25.75 23.65 13.01
N VAL A 518 24.66 24.40 13.19
CA VAL A 518 24.19 24.87 14.49
C VAL A 518 22.69 24.64 14.59
N PHE A 519 22.23 23.98 15.66
CA PHE A 519 20.80 23.76 15.87
C PHE A 519 20.47 23.48 17.34
N LYS A 520 19.17 23.49 17.66
CA LYS A 520 18.65 23.21 19.00
C LYS A 520 18.15 21.78 19.09
N ALA A 521 18.63 21.07 20.11
CA ALA A 521 18.26 19.70 20.45
C ALA A 521 16.76 19.59 20.81
N SER A 522 16.18 18.37 20.85
CA SER A 522 14.86 18.10 21.40
C SER A 522 14.76 18.39 22.89
N SER A 523 15.87 18.29 23.62
CA SER A 523 15.95 18.61 25.06
C SER A 523 15.79 20.10 25.40
N CYS A 524 15.79 20.98 24.39
CA CYS A 524 15.63 22.43 24.57
C CYS A 524 14.20 22.81 25.01
N GLN A 525 14.09 23.57 26.10
CA GLN A 525 12.79 24.02 26.64
C GLN A 525 12.25 25.32 26.03
N ASN A 526 12.92 25.87 25.01
CA ASN A 526 12.55 27.17 24.42
C ASN A 526 12.36 28.28 25.47
N CYS A 527 13.33 28.43 26.37
CA CYS A 527 13.31 29.47 27.40
C CYS A 527 13.20 30.87 26.77
N GLU A 528 12.56 31.81 27.48
CA GLU A 528 12.37 33.20 27.01
C GLU A 528 13.70 33.88 26.63
N THR A 529 14.78 33.58 27.35
CA THR A 529 16.15 33.99 27.00
C THR A 529 17.03 32.76 26.80
N CYS A 530 17.67 32.67 25.63
CA CYS A 530 18.53 31.53 25.26
C CYS A 530 19.98 31.80 25.65
N LYS A 531 20.53 30.99 26.56
CA LYS A 531 21.94 31.07 27.00
C LYS A 531 22.95 30.40 26.03
N ARG A 532 22.48 29.92 24.85
CA ARG A 532 23.28 29.24 23.80
C ARG A 532 24.23 28.17 24.37
N GLU A 533 25.53 28.32 24.19
CA GLU A 533 26.57 27.36 24.60
C GLU A 533 26.60 27.10 26.11
N VAL A 534 26.20 28.10 26.93
CA VAL A 534 26.15 28.00 28.39
C VAL A 534 24.77 27.48 28.87
N CYS A 535 24.08 26.72 28.02
CA CYS A 535 22.81 26.12 28.37
C CYS A 535 23.01 25.06 29.46
N GLU A 536 22.26 25.18 30.57
CA GLU A 536 22.31 24.24 31.70
C GLU A 536 21.94 22.79 31.30
N ARG A 537 21.21 22.61 30.19
CA ARG A 537 20.83 21.31 29.63
C ARG A 537 21.69 20.86 28.44
N ASP A 538 22.75 21.61 28.11
CA ASP A 538 23.62 21.34 26.96
C ASP A 538 22.80 21.09 25.66
N ALA A 539 21.76 21.91 25.43
CA ALA A 539 20.79 21.69 24.34
C ALA A 539 21.11 22.45 23.03
N TYR A 540 22.20 23.21 23.02
CA TYR A 540 22.64 24.02 21.87
C TYR A 540 23.78 23.30 21.13
N VAL A 541 23.43 22.63 20.03
CA VAL A 541 24.36 21.80 19.25
C VAL A 541 25.15 22.68 18.29
N ARG A 542 26.47 22.67 18.46
CA ARG A 542 27.43 23.39 17.61
C ARG A 542 28.49 22.42 17.10
N ILE A 543 28.49 22.19 15.79
CA ILE A 543 29.48 21.36 15.09
C ILE A 543 30.24 22.26 14.13
N ILE A 544 31.56 22.33 14.27
CA ILE A 544 32.44 23.13 13.42
C ILE A 544 33.61 22.28 12.94
N ASP A 545 33.84 22.29 11.62
CA ASP A 545 34.90 21.53 10.97
C ASP A 545 34.96 20.08 11.49
N GLY A 546 33.79 19.43 11.55
CA GLY A 546 33.64 18.05 12.02
C GLY A 546 33.80 17.83 13.52
N LYS A 547 33.94 18.89 14.33
CA LYS A 547 34.10 18.80 15.79
C LYS A 547 32.85 19.25 16.51
N LEU A 548 32.31 18.39 17.37
CA LEU A 548 31.22 18.71 18.29
C LEU A 548 31.78 19.53 19.47
N GLU A 549 31.51 20.83 19.49
CA GLU A 549 32.00 21.73 20.54
C GLU A 549 31.03 21.79 21.73
N SER A 550 29.75 22.03 21.45
CA SER A 550 28.68 22.14 22.44
C SER A 550 27.44 21.36 22.00
N GLY A 551 26.58 21.05 22.96
CA GLY A 551 25.31 20.39 22.73
C GLY A 551 25.35 18.88 22.91
N THR A 552 24.13 18.34 23.09
CA THR A 552 23.81 16.92 23.18
C THR A 552 23.10 16.45 21.92
N ILE A 553 23.47 15.27 21.43
CA ILE A 553 22.92 14.67 20.22
C ILE A 553 21.71 13.80 20.59
N ASP A 554 20.56 14.09 20.00
CA ASP A 554 19.28 13.41 20.29
C ASP A 554 18.48 13.10 19.02
N LYS A 555 17.18 12.83 19.16
CA LYS A 555 16.31 12.50 18.02
C LYS A 555 16.37 13.54 16.89
N LYS A 556 16.47 14.85 17.20
CA LYS A 556 16.54 15.88 16.14
C LYS A 556 17.87 15.83 15.38
N ALA A 557 18.91 15.26 15.96
CA ALA A 557 20.21 15.20 15.32
C ALA A 557 20.33 14.01 14.37
N ILE A 558 19.96 12.80 14.85
CA ILE A 558 20.21 11.53 14.16
C ILE A 558 18.96 10.66 13.94
N GLY A 559 17.82 11.07 14.50
CA GLY A 559 16.61 10.26 14.49
C GLY A 559 16.00 10.11 13.11
N ALA A 560 15.29 8.99 12.89
CA ALA A 560 14.43 8.85 11.73
C ALA A 560 13.42 10.03 11.65
N PHE A 561 13.15 10.52 10.44
CA PHE A 561 12.35 11.69 10.08
C PHE A 561 12.98 13.06 10.43
N ASP A 562 13.54 13.20 11.63
CA ASP A 562 13.96 14.48 12.20
C ASP A 562 15.47 14.77 12.06
N GLY A 563 16.28 13.79 11.65
CA GLY A 563 17.75 13.82 11.73
C GLY A 563 18.43 14.90 10.88
N GLN A 564 18.78 16.03 11.50
CA GLN A 564 19.43 17.16 10.83
C GLN A 564 20.87 16.87 10.39
N ILE A 565 21.64 16.10 11.17
CA ILE A 565 23.03 15.77 10.83
C ILE A 565 23.05 14.87 9.60
N VAL A 566 22.21 13.82 9.60
CA VAL A 566 22.06 12.90 8.47
C VAL A 566 21.66 13.67 7.20
N HIS A 567 20.66 14.55 7.31
CA HIS A 567 20.21 15.38 6.20
C HIS A 567 21.32 16.31 5.66
N ARG A 568 22.11 16.93 6.54
CA ARG A 568 23.24 17.79 6.13
C ARG A 568 24.34 16.99 5.42
N ILE A 569 24.68 15.81 5.93
CA ILE A 569 25.68 14.92 5.33
C ILE A 569 25.25 14.50 3.92
N ILE A 570 23.98 14.11 3.74
CA ILE A 570 23.45 13.72 2.43
C ILE A 570 23.64 14.84 1.39
N ARG A 571 23.39 16.09 1.79
CA ARG A 571 23.48 17.25 0.89
C ARG A 571 24.90 17.63 0.51
N GLN A 572 25.84 17.52 1.45
CA GLN A 572 27.23 17.96 1.23
C GLN A 572 28.12 16.84 0.69
N TYR A 573 27.92 15.60 1.17
CA TYR A 573 28.81 14.46 0.92
C TYR A 573 28.12 13.31 0.17
N GLY A 574 26.81 13.40 -0.05
CA GLY A 574 26.04 12.40 -0.77
C GLY A 574 25.48 11.28 0.11
N MET A 575 24.66 10.45 -0.51
CA MET A 575 23.89 9.38 0.15
C MET A 575 24.77 8.24 0.70
N LYS A 576 25.82 7.86 -0.02
CA LYS A 576 26.71 6.76 0.38
C LYS A 576 27.41 7.05 1.71
N ARG A 577 27.96 8.26 1.86
CA ARG A 577 28.59 8.69 3.12
C ARG A 577 27.57 8.76 4.27
N ALA A 578 26.32 9.10 3.97
CA ALA A 578 25.27 9.09 4.97
C ALA A 578 24.90 7.67 5.44
N ALA A 579 24.90 6.67 4.55
CA ALA A 579 24.70 5.27 4.93
C ALA A 579 25.81 4.77 5.87
N GLU A 580 27.07 5.05 5.54
CA GLU A 580 28.22 4.75 6.40
C GLU A 580 28.11 5.45 7.76
N PHE A 581 27.74 6.73 7.77
CA PHE A 581 27.54 7.48 9.00
C PHE A 581 26.43 6.87 9.90
N ILE A 582 25.35 6.35 9.31
CA ILE A 582 24.30 5.66 10.06
C ILE A 582 24.85 4.38 10.68
N ASP A 583 25.64 3.59 9.94
CA ASP A 583 26.29 2.38 10.47
C ASP A 583 27.26 2.72 11.62
N ASP A 584 28.08 3.76 11.45
CA ASP A 584 29.00 4.27 12.47
C ASP A 584 28.26 4.70 13.74
N ILE A 585 27.15 5.43 13.59
CA ILE A 585 26.28 5.83 14.71
C ILE A 585 25.72 4.60 15.40
N THR A 586 25.21 3.62 14.67
CA THR A 586 24.61 2.41 15.24
C THR A 586 25.61 1.68 16.13
N HIS A 587 26.84 1.48 15.64
CA HIS A 587 27.89 0.85 16.44
C HIS A 587 28.27 1.67 17.68
N LEU A 588 28.45 2.98 17.53
CA LEU A 588 28.84 3.86 18.62
C LEU A 588 27.75 3.93 19.71
N ALA A 589 26.48 4.07 19.30
CA ALA A 589 25.35 4.17 20.20
C ALA A 589 25.18 2.92 21.07
N ILE A 590 25.24 1.74 20.44
CA ILE A 590 25.06 0.46 21.14
C ILE A 590 26.21 0.22 22.11
N ARG A 591 27.45 0.57 21.77
CA ARG A 591 28.54 0.41 22.73
C ARG A 591 28.47 1.43 23.87
N SER A 592 28.03 2.64 23.58
CA SER A 592 27.82 3.64 24.63
C SER A 592 26.78 3.19 25.63
N ILE A 593 25.62 2.70 25.16
CA ILE A 593 24.56 2.24 26.05
C ILE A 593 24.98 1.01 26.85
N MET A 594 25.78 0.11 26.26
CA MET A 594 26.36 -1.04 26.96
C MET A 594 27.41 -0.65 27.99
N LEU A 595 28.17 0.42 27.76
CA LEU A 595 29.20 0.90 28.68
C LEU A 595 28.57 1.56 29.91
N ASP A 596 27.58 2.43 29.70
CA ASP A 596 26.92 3.16 30.78
C ASP A 596 25.96 2.26 31.57
N GLY A 597 25.34 1.28 30.90
CA GLY A 597 24.27 0.47 31.45
C GLY A 597 22.96 1.25 31.52
N PHE A 598 21.95 0.80 30.79
CA PHE A 598 20.65 1.47 30.74
C PHE A 598 19.52 0.49 31.07
N SER A 599 18.78 0.79 32.13
CA SER A 599 17.66 -0.02 32.61
C SER A 599 16.53 0.86 33.10
N PHE A 600 15.32 0.34 33.08
CA PHE A 600 14.12 0.99 33.58
C PHE A 600 13.63 0.26 34.83
N GLY A 601 13.62 0.96 35.96
CA GLY A 601 13.14 0.46 37.25
C GLY A 601 11.68 0.84 37.50
N ILE A 602 11.05 0.19 38.49
CA ILE A 602 9.71 0.60 38.94
C ILE A 602 9.77 1.93 39.71
N ASP A 603 10.91 2.21 40.34
CA ASP A 603 11.23 3.42 41.10
C ASP A 603 11.45 4.65 40.22
N ASP A 604 11.70 4.46 38.91
CA ASP A 604 11.74 5.54 37.92
C ASP A 604 10.40 6.28 37.79
N GLU A 605 9.31 5.73 38.33
CA GLU A 605 7.99 6.36 38.34
C GLU A 605 7.55 6.78 39.75
N ASP A 606 8.40 6.61 40.78
CA ASP A 606 8.06 7.02 42.14
C ASP A 606 8.07 8.55 42.27
N LEU A 607 6.99 9.07 42.84
CA LEU A 607 6.90 10.44 43.29
C LEU A 607 6.98 10.46 44.82
N SER A 608 7.52 11.53 45.39
CA SER A 608 7.51 11.67 46.84
C SER A 608 6.11 12.01 47.36
N ARG A 609 5.89 11.82 48.67
CA ARG A 609 4.58 12.06 49.30
C ARG A 609 4.10 13.51 49.13
N THR A 610 5.03 14.47 49.02
CA THR A 610 4.68 15.87 48.80
C THR A 610 4.06 16.10 47.43
N GLU A 611 4.62 15.49 46.38
CA GLU A 611 4.14 15.60 45.02
C GLU A 611 2.79 14.90 44.86
N TYR A 612 2.60 13.72 45.46
CA TYR A 612 1.29 13.07 45.50
C TYR A 612 0.24 13.97 46.17
N GLY A 613 0.58 14.62 47.29
CA GLY A 613 -0.31 15.58 47.94
C GLY A 613 -0.67 16.77 47.04
N GLN A 614 0.29 17.31 46.28
CA GLN A 614 0.04 18.39 45.32
C GLN A 614 -0.84 17.93 44.14
N ILE A 615 -0.62 16.72 43.64
CA ILE A 615 -1.43 16.13 42.57
C ILE A 615 -2.87 15.96 43.04
N ASP A 616 -3.09 15.41 44.23
CA ASP A 616 -4.42 15.24 44.82
C ASP A 616 -5.14 16.58 45.03
N GLU A 617 -4.41 17.62 45.44
CA GLU A 617 -4.95 18.98 45.58
C GLU A 617 -5.41 19.53 44.22
N VAL A 618 -4.58 19.40 43.17
CA VAL A 618 -4.91 19.84 41.81
C VAL A 618 -6.14 19.12 41.27
N LEU A 619 -6.22 17.79 41.45
CA LEU A 619 -7.35 16.99 40.99
C LEU A 619 -8.62 17.32 41.78
N SER A 620 -8.53 17.50 43.09
CA SER A 620 -9.67 17.88 43.94
C SER A 620 -10.23 19.25 43.55
N ASN A 621 -9.35 20.22 43.30
CA ASN A 621 -9.75 21.54 42.81
C ASN A 621 -10.43 21.45 41.43
N ALA A 622 -9.94 20.61 40.53
CA ALA A 622 -10.55 20.41 39.23
C ALA A 622 -11.96 19.79 39.33
N VAL A 623 -12.18 18.85 40.25
CA VAL A 623 -13.51 18.26 40.51
C VAL A 623 -14.47 19.32 41.06
N LEU A 624 -14.02 20.17 41.98
CA LEU A 624 -14.82 21.28 42.51
C LEU A 624 -15.18 22.28 41.40
N ASP A 625 -14.25 22.59 40.50
CA ASP A 625 -14.47 23.47 39.35
C ASP A 625 -15.52 22.89 38.38
N VAL A 626 -15.48 21.59 38.13
CA VAL A 626 -16.50 20.89 37.33
C VAL A 626 -17.86 21.00 38.01
N GLN A 627 -17.95 20.75 39.31
CA GLN A 627 -19.21 20.87 40.06
C GLN A 627 -19.77 22.30 40.01
N ARG A 628 -18.92 23.32 40.13
CA ARG A 628 -19.35 24.73 39.99
C ARG A 628 -19.98 25.01 38.64
N ARG A 629 -19.41 24.48 37.55
CA ARG A 629 -19.95 24.65 36.19
C ARG A 629 -21.26 23.92 35.99
N ILE A 630 -21.41 22.72 36.58
CA ILE A 630 -22.66 21.96 36.57
C ILE A 630 -23.76 22.78 37.27
N ASN A 631 -23.47 23.35 38.44
CA ASN A 631 -24.45 24.18 39.16
C ASN A 631 -24.88 25.41 38.35
N ILE A 632 -23.93 26.11 37.70
CA ILE A 632 -24.24 27.27 36.82
C ILE A 632 -25.15 26.86 35.65
N TYR A 633 -24.95 25.66 35.11
CA TYR A 633 -25.79 25.10 34.06
C TYR A 633 -27.19 24.74 34.58
N GLU A 634 -27.30 24.11 35.74
CA GLU A 634 -28.58 23.78 36.40
C GLU A 634 -29.38 25.03 36.76
N ASP A 635 -28.71 26.11 37.15
CA ASP A 635 -29.30 27.43 37.41
C ASP A 635 -29.71 28.18 36.12
N GLY A 636 -29.41 27.63 34.94
CA GLY A 636 -29.73 28.22 33.65
C GLY A 636 -28.90 29.47 33.31
N GLN A 637 -27.79 29.71 34.02
CA GLN A 637 -26.94 30.90 33.88
C GLN A 637 -25.73 30.68 32.97
N LEU A 638 -25.57 29.48 32.40
CA LEU A 638 -24.45 29.17 31.52
C LEU A 638 -24.63 29.84 30.16
N GLU A 639 -23.77 30.82 29.85
CA GLU A 639 -23.73 31.43 28.53
C GLU A 639 -23.21 30.41 27.47
N PRO A 640 -23.99 30.14 26.41
CA PRO A 640 -23.57 29.21 25.37
C PRO A 640 -22.44 29.81 24.54
N MET A 641 -21.46 28.97 24.16
CA MET A 641 -20.42 29.40 23.24
C MET A 641 -20.99 29.58 21.83
N PRO A 642 -20.42 30.49 21.01
CA PRO A 642 -20.90 30.73 19.65
C PRO A 642 -21.00 29.43 18.83
N GLY A 643 -22.18 29.15 18.29
CA GLY A 643 -22.43 27.99 17.43
C GLY A 643 -22.59 26.65 18.15
N ARG A 644 -22.68 26.64 19.50
CA ARG A 644 -22.90 25.44 20.31
C ARG A 644 -24.13 25.57 21.20
N THR A 645 -24.73 24.43 21.53
CA THR A 645 -25.81 24.38 22.53
C THR A 645 -25.25 24.60 23.94
N PRO A 646 -26.09 24.99 24.92
CA PRO A 646 -25.68 25.09 26.32
C PRO A 646 -25.11 23.76 26.87
N ASP A 647 -25.68 22.62 26.50
CA ASP A 647 -25.17 21.29 26.87
C ASP A 647 -23.77 21.01 26.33
N GLU A 648 -23.55 21.22 25.03
CA GLU A 648 -22.23 21.07 24.41
C GLU A 648 -21.21 22.07 24.99
N THR A 649 -21.68 23.24 25.40
CA THR A 649 -20.85 24.26 26.06
C THR A 649 -20.38 23.79 27.42
N LEU A 650 -21.29 23.22 28.24
CA LEU A 650 -20.93 22.64 29.53
C LEU A 650 -19.89 21.53 29.35
N GLU A 651 -20.15 20.58 28.46
CA GLU A 651 -19.25 19.44 28.19
C GLU A 651 -17.85 19.91 27.77
N MET A 652 -17.77 20.88 26.87
CA MET A 652 -16.47 21.39 26.42
C MET A 652 -15.72 22.13 27.55
N GLN A 653 -16.42 22.92 28.36
CA GLN A 653 -15.79 23.59 29.51
C GLN A 653 -15.27 22.58 30.54
N ILE A 654 -16.01 21.49 30.80
CA ILE A 654 -15.57 20.41 31.69
C ILE A 654 -14.31 19.74 31.13
N MET A 655 -14.30 19.37 29.85
CA MET A 655 -13.13 18.77 29.21
C MET A 655 -11.90 19.69 29.27
N GLN A 656 -12.07 21.00 29.10
CA GLN A 656 -10.97 21.97 29.22
C GLN A 656 -10.40 22.05 30.64
N VAL A 657 -11.25 22.05 31.67
CA VAL A 657 -10.80 22.06 33.07
C VAL A 657 -10.02 20.79 33.40
N LEU A 658 -10.58 19.62 33.04
CA LEU A 658 -9.96 18.33 33.32
C LEU A 658 -8.66 18.12 32.51
N GLY A 659 -8.60 18.64 31.28
CA GLY A 659 -7.37 18.66 30.48
C GLY A 659 -6.26 19.48 31.13
N LYS A 660 -6.57 20.71 31.58
CA LYS A 660 -5.61 21.57 32.30
C LYS A 660 -5.14 20.94 33.61
N ALA A 661 -6.03 20.23 34.32
CA ALA A 661 -5.67 19.53 35.54
C ALA A 661 -4.62 18.44 35.27
N ARG A 662 -4.83 17.62 34.23
CA ARG A 662 -3.87 16.60 33.79
C ARG A 662 -2.53 17.21 33.37
N ASP A 663 -2.54 18.33 32.65
CA ASP A 663 -1.29 18.95 32.21
C ASP A 663 -0.48 19.49 33.41
N ARG A 664 -1.16 20.06 34.42
CA ARG A 664 -0.54 20.48 35.69
C ARG A 664 0.03 19.33 36.50
N THR A 665 -0.67 18.19 36.59
CA THR A 665 -0.12 17.00 37.28
C THR A 665 1.14 16.50 36.57
N GLY A 666 1.19 16.60 35.25
CA GLY A 666 2.38 16.28 34.46
C GLY A 666 3.56 17.21 34.71
N GLU A 667 3.32 18.52 34.87
CA GLU A 667 4.37 19.46 35.25
C GLU A 667 4.94 19.16 36.64
N ILE A 668 4.09 18.81 37.62
CA ILE A 668 4.52 18.45 38.97
C ILE A 668 5.41 17.19 38.91
N ALA A 669 4.94 16.14 38.24
CA ALA A 669 5.71 14.91 38.06
C ALA A 669 7.04 15.16 37.34
N GLY A 670 7.03 15.94 36.26
CA GLY A 670 8.22 16.24 35.46
C GLY A 670 9.26 17.12 36.14
N ARG A 671 8.89 17.91 37.16
CA ARG A 671 9.88 18.67 37.96
C ARG A 671 10.64 17.77 38.93
N HIS A 672 9.98 16.75 39.46
CA HIS A 672 10.57 15.84 40.44
C HIS A 672 11.44 14.76 39.77
N LEU A 673 10.96 14.23 38.65
CA LEU A 673 11.69 13.23 37.86
C LEU A 673 12.83 13.92 37.10
N GLY A 674 14.05 13.86 37.66
CA GLY A 674 15.24 14.48 37.08
C GLY A 674 15.84 13.73 35.88
N LEU A 675 16.85 14.32 35.23
CA LEU A 675 17.57 13.72 34.10
C LEU A 675 18.43 12.49 34.48
N GLY A 676 18.58 12.20 35.78
CA GLY A 676 19.23 10.97 36.25
C GLY A 676 18.35 9.72 36.14
N ASN A 677 17.09 9.88 35.75
CA ASN A 677 16.11 8.81 35.61
C ASN A 677 16.00 8.38 34.13
N SER A 678 16.10 7.07 33.89
CA SER A 678 16.06 6.48 32.56
C SER A 678 14.78 6.79 31.79
N ALA A 679 13.63 6.82 32.48
CA ALA A 679 12.34 7.15 31.90
C ALA A 679 12.31 8.56 31.32
N VAL A 680 12.86 9.52 32.06
CA VAL A 680 12.96 10.92 31.65
C VAL A 680 13.95 11.07 30.51
N VAL A 681 15.09 10.37 30.56
CA VAL A 681 16.07 10.35 29.47
C VAL A 681 15.41 9.89 28.16
N MET A 682 14.63 8.80 28.17
CA MET A 682 13.95 8.33 26.96
C MET A 682 12.91 9.33 26.43
N ALA A 683 12.16 9.98 27.32
CA ALA A 683 11.13 10.95 26.94
C ALA A 683 11.73 12.27 26.41
N VAL A 684 12.82 12.76 27.02
CA VAL A 684 13.47 14.03 26.65
C VAL A 684 14.34 13.89 25.41
N SER A 685 15.07 12.78 25.29
CA SER A 685 15.88 12.49 24.09
C SER A 685 15.02 12.18 22.86
N GLY A 686 13.74 11.85 23.06
CA GLY A 686 12.82 11.44 22.01
C GLY A 686 13.03 10.00 21.53
N ALA A 687 13.81 9.20 22.27
CA ALA A 687 14.05 7.80 21.94
C ALA A 687 12.76 6.99 21.95
N ARG A 688 12.06 6.92 23.09
CA ARG A 688 10.78 6.21 23.22
C ARG A 688 9.97 6.78 24.38
N GLY A 689 8.67 6.94 24.17
CA GLY A 689 7.79 7.53 25.17
C GLY A 689 7.74 9.06 25.09
N SER A 690 6.84 9.63 25.87
CA SER A 690 6.60 11.07 25.94
C SER A 690 6.43 11.49 27.40
N MET A 691 6.59 12.79 27.68
CA MET A 691 6.28 13.32 29.01
C MET A 691 4.82 13.07 29.39
N LEU A 692 3.89 13.06 28.42
CA LEU A 692 2.49 12.72 28.67
C LEU A 692 2.33 11.28 29.18
N ASN A 693 3.05 10.32 28.60
CA ASN A 693 2.96 8.92 29.04
C ASN A 693 3.49 8.77 30.47
N LEU A 694 4.59 9.47 30.80
CA LEU A 694 5.11 9.50 32.17
C LEU A 694 4.11 10.12 33.15
N THR A 695 3.43 11.19 32.75
CA THR A 695 2.32 11.77 33.52
C THR A 695 1.21 10.77 33.78
N GLN A 696 0.87 9.91 32.81
CA GLN A 696 -0.17 8.88 33.00
C GLN A 696 0.28 7.74 33.92
N MET A 697 1.58 7.39 33.89
CA MET A 697 2.15 6.33 34.72
C MET A 697 2.30 6.75 36.18
N ALA A 698 2.79 7.97 36.43
CA ALA A 698 3.08 8.47 37.78
C ALA A 698 1.99 9.39 38.35
N GLY A 699 1.37 10.25 37.52
CA GLY A 699 0.45 11.32 37.93
C GLY A 699 -1.04 10.94 37.85
N CYS A 700 -1.65 11.06 36.67
CA CYS A 700 -3.03 10.63 36.44
C CYS A 700 -3.28 10.28 34.96
N VAL A 701 -4.16 9.30 34.69
CA VAL A 701 -4.51 8.92 33.31
C VAL A 701 -5.33 10.02 32.60
N GLY A 702 -6.25 10.65 33.34
CA GLY A 702 -7.08 11.76 32.87
C GLY A 702 -8.40 11.34 32.20
N GLN A 703 -9.01 12.27 31.47
CA GLN A 703 -10.33 12.10 30.87
C GLN A 703 -10.32 11.05 29.74
N GLN A 704 -11.19 10.04 29.83
CA GLN A 704 -11.48 9.12 28.74
C GLN A 704 -12.59 9.68 27.86
N SER A 705 -12.46 9.51 26.55
CA SER A 705 -13.43 10.01 25.56
C SER A 705 -13.78 8.91 24.56
N VAL A 706 -14.97 9.04 23.97
CA VAL A 706 -15.39 8.23 22.82
C VAL A 706 -15.94 9.16 21.75
N ARG A 707 -15.34 9.15 20.56
CA ARG A 707 -15.73 10.00 19.41
C ARG A 707 -15.73 11.50 19.71
N GLY A 708 -14.82 11.93 20.59
CA GLY A 708 -14.63 13.34 20.96
C GLY A 708 -15.51 13.82 22.12
N GLU A 709 -16.43 13.00 22.62
CA GLU A 709 -17.26 13.32 23.79
C GLU A 709 -16.82 12.50 25.01
N ARG A 710 -17.22 12.93 26.21
CA ARG A 710 -17.08 12.11 27.42
C ARG A 710 -17.97 10.85 27.31
N ILE A 711 -17.71 9.86 28.16
CA ILE A 711 -18.45 8.60 28.09
C ILE A 711 -19.87 8.84 28.59
N MET A 712 -20.86 8.82 27.68
CA MET A 712 -22.30 8.95 28.01
C MET A 712 -23.07 7.64 27.85
N ARG A 713 -22.58 6.71 27.03
CA ARG A 713 -23.29 5.47 26.67
C ARG A 713 -23.30 4.49 27.84
N GLY A 714 -24.48 4.12 28.32
CA GLY A 714 -24.65 3.22 29.46
C GLY A 714 -26.11 2.87 29.74
N TYR A 715 -26.48 2.90 31.01
CA TYR A 715 -27.86 2.76 31.49
C TYR A 715 -28.67 4.03 31.23
N ASP A 716 -29.98 3.94 31.43
CA ASP A 716 -30.88 5.10 31.39
C ASP A 716 -30.44 6.17 32.42
N GLU A 717 -30.13 7.37 31.93
CA GLU A 717 -29.61 8.55 32.66
C GLU A 717 -28.29 8.35 33.44
N ARG A 718 -27.48 7.32 33.17
CA ARG A 718 -26.17 7.13 33.81
C ARG A 718 -25.28 6.14 33.07
N THR A 719 -23.97 6.29 33.19
CA THR A 719 -23.00 5.39 32.52
C THR A 719 -22.94 4.00 33.15
N LEU A 720 -22.77 3.94 34.49
CA LEU A 720 -22.64 2.72 35.28
C LEU A 720 -23.69 2.67 36.41
N PRO A 721 -24.05 1.47 36.91
CA PRO A 721 -25.06 1.34 37.95
C PRO A 721 -24.60 1.89 39.32
N HIS A 722 -23.31 2.19 39.46
CA HIS A 722 -22.67 2.75 40.64
C HIS A 722 -22.90 4.25 40.80
N PHE A 723 -23.33 4.95 39.74
CA PHE A 723 -23.59 6.38 39.78
C PHE A 723 -25.09 6.67 39.94
N LYS A 724 -25.40 7.86 40.46
CA LYS A 724 -26.77 8.36 40.55
C LYS A 724 -27.30 8.66 39.14
N LYS A 725 -28.62 8.59 38.97
CA LYS A 725 -29.26 9.01 37.72
C LYS A 725 -29.08 10.52 37.54
N GLY A 726 -28.76 10.94 36.33
CA GLY A 726 -28.52 12.34 35.96
C GLY A 726 -27.18 12.91 36.41
N ASP A 727 -26.29 12.10 36.98
CA ASP A 727 -25.00 12.57 37.49
C ASP A 727 -24.06 12.98 36.35
N ARG A 728 -23.79 14.29 36.21
CA ARG A 728 -22.90 14.89 35.21
C ARG A 728 -21.45 15.08 35.68
N GLY A 729 -21.11 14.59 36.88
CA GLY A 729 -19.80 14.73 37.51
C GLY A 729 -18.64 14.19 36.68
N SER A 730 -17.41 14.51 37.09
CA SER A 730 -16.20 14.06 36.40
C SER A 730 -16.05 12.53 36.40
N ASP A 731 -16.25 11.89 37.55
CA ASP A 731 -16.09 10.44 37.73
C ASP A 731 -17.19 9.65 36.99
N ALA A 732 -18.42 10.16 36.98
CA ALA A 732 -19.57 9.54 36.32
C ALA A 732 -19.39 9.42 34.80
N HIS A 733 -18.55 10.26 34.20
CA HIS A 733 -18.31 10.31 32.76
C HIS A 733 -16.87 9.97 32.38
N GLY A 734 -16.18 9.18 33.20
CA GLY A 734 -14.91 8.54 32.82
C GLY A 734 -13.67 9.41 32.98
N PHE A 735 -13.63 10.30 33.96
CA PHE A 735 -12.38 10.91 34.40
C PHE A 735 -11.62 9.96 35.34
N ILE A 736 -10.40 9.57 34.96
CA ILE A 736 -9.56 8.67 35.75
C ILE A 736 -8.55 9.50 36.55
N LYS A 737 -8.67 9.46 37.88
CA LYS A 737 -7.83 10.23 38.80
C LYS A 737 -6.53 9.51 39.11
N HIS A 738 -6.59 8.20 39.22
CA HIS A 738 -5.42 7.38 39.56
C HIS A 738 -4.50 7.23 38.35
N SER A 739 -3.21 7.09 38.63
CA SER A 739 -2.21 6.71 37.65
C SER A 739 -2.14 5.19 37.48
N TYR A 740 -1.43 4.70 36.46
CA TYR A 740 -1.23 3.26 36.30
C TYR A 740 -0.49 2.64 37.48
N LYS A 741 0.46 3.38 38.07
CA LYS A 741 1.19 2.96 39.27
C LYS A 741 0.32 3.00 40.53
N GLY A 742 -0.51 4.03 40.68
CA GLY A 742 -1.46 4.14 41.79
C GLY A 742 -2.54 3.04 41.78
N GLY A 743 -2.79 2.43 40.63
CA GLY A 743 -3.78 1.38 40.44
C GLY A 743 -5.18 1.97 40.17
N LEU A 744 -5.88 1.41 39.18
CA LEU A 744 -7.19 1.89 38.77
C LEU A 744 -8.31 1.26 39.60
N ASN A 745 -9.30 2.07 39.98
CA ASN A 745 -10.53 1.56 40.59
C ASN A 745 -11.38 0.77 39.57
N PRO A 746 -12.33 -0.09 40.01
CA PRO A 746 -13.15 -0.88 39.10
C PRO A 746 -13.90 -0.06 38.03
N THR A 747 -14.43 1.11 38.41
CA THR A 747 -15.10 2.04 37.47
C THR A 747 -14.12 2.67 36.49
N GLU A 748 -12.96 3.12 36.97
CA GLU A 748 -11.90 3.70 36.14
C GLU A 748 -11.33 2.69 35.15
N PHE A 749 -11.06 1.46 35.59
CA PHE A 749 -10.60 0.37 34.72
C PHE A 749 -11.62 0.10 33.60
N PHE A 750 -12.91 0.06 33.92
CA PHE A 750 -13.95 -0.13 32.92
C PHE A 750 -14.04 1.03 31.92
N PHE A 751 -13.96 2.28 32.40
CA PHE A 751 -13.92 3.45 31.52
C PHE A 751 -12.66 3.48 30.65
N HIS A 752 -11.51 3.06 31.18
CA HIS A 752 -10.28 2.94 30.41
C HIS A 752 -10.42 1.90 29.29
N ALA A 753 -11.04 0.76 29.59
CA ALA A 753 -11.32 -0.27 28.60
C ALA A 753 -12.25 0.22 27.46
N ILE A 754 -13.22 1.08 27.78
CA ILE A 754 -14.07 1.73 26.76
C ILE A 754 -13.23 2.59 25.83
N GLY A 755 -12.37 3.46 26.38
CA GLY A 755 -11.46 4.31 25.59
C GLY A 755 -10.50 3.50 24.73
N GLY A 756 -9.92 2.43 25.29
CA GLY A 756 -9.04 1.51 24.56
C GLY A 756 -9.71 0.84 23.36
N ARG A 757 -11.01 0.50 23.47
CA ARG A 757 -11.76 -0.11 22.36
C ARG A 757 -11.97 0.83 21.18
N GLU A 758 -12.06 2.14 21.42
CA GLU A 758 -12.13 3.12 20.34
C GLU A 758 -10.87 3.08 19.48
N GLY A 759 -9.69 3.12 20.12
CA GLY A 759 -8.40 3.08 19.40
C GLY A 759 -8.23 1.84 18.52
N LEU A 760 -8.64 0.67 19.02
CA LEU A 760 -8.60 -0.59 18.26
C LEU A 760 -9.53 -0.57 17.04
N VAL A 761 -10.77 -0.08 17.22
CA VAL A 761 -11.77 -0.05 16.15
C VAL A 761 -11.41 0.98 15.09
N ASP A 762 -11.00 2.19 15.50
CA ASP A 762 -10.69 3.28 14.57
C ASP A 762 -9.49 2.92 13.68
N THR A 763 -8.45 2.34 14.27
CA THR A 763 -7.26 1.85 13.53
C THR A 763 -7.64 0.79 12.49
N ALA A 764 -8.52 -0.16 12.84
CA ALA A 764 -8.98 -1.20 11.94
C ALA A 764 -9.86 -0.65 10.79
N VAL A 765 -10.79 0.25 11.10
CA VAL A 765 -11.77 0.78 10.12
C VAL A 765 -11.11 1.73 9.12
N ARG A 766 -10.23 2.63 9.57
CA ARG A 766 -9.56 3.64 8.72
C ARG A 766 -8.74 3.03 7.58
N THR A 767 -8.17 1.86 7.82
CA THR A 767 -7.36 1.14 6.82
C THR A 767 -8.13 0.87 5.52
N SER A 768 -9.42 0.54 5.61
CA SER A 768 -10.26 0.25 4.45
C SER A 768 -10.51 1.46 3.56
N GLN A 769 -10.81 2.61 4.17
CA GLN A 769 -11.09 3.87 3.46
C GLN A 769 -9.82 4.45 2.87
N SER A 770 -8.73 4.48 3.64
CA SER A 770 -7.42 4.97 3.21
C SER A 770 -6.91 4.17 2.01
N GLY A 771 -6.91 2.83 2.10
CA GLY A 771 -6.44 1.98 1.00
C GLY A 771 -7.28 2.09 -0.27
N TYR A 772 -8.61 2.27 -0.14
CA TYR A 772 -9.48 2.48 -1.29
C TYR A 772 -9.24 3.84 -1.96
N LEU A 773 -9.12 4.91 -1.17
CA LEU A 773 -8.80 6.24 -1.68
C LEU A 773 -7.44 6.25 -2.38
N GLN A 774 -6.41 5.68 -1.75
CA GLN A 774 -5.08 5.53 -2.33
C GLN A 774 -5.15 4.81 -3.67
N ARG A 775 -5.86 3.67 -3.75
CA ARG A 775 -6.02 2.93 -5.01
C ARG A 775 -6.69 3.76 -6.11
N ARG A 776 -7.72 4.55 -5.77
CA ARG A 776 -8.38 5.43 -6.73
C ARG A 776 -7.42 6.50 -7.26
N MET A 777 -6.62 7.09 -6.39
CA MET A 777 -5.63 8.10 -6.78
C MET A 777 -4.51 7.49 -7.62
N ILE A 778 -3.96 6.33 -7.24
CA ILE A 778 -2.93 5.63 -8.02
C ILE A 778 -3.43 5.35 -9.44
N ASN A 779 -4.60 4.75 -9.58
CA ASN A 779 -5.16 4.44 -10.90
C ASN A 779 -5.45 5.68 -11.75
N ALA A 780 -5.66 6.85 -11.13
CA ALA A 780 -5.91 8.10 -11.84
C ALA A 780 -4.61 8.82 -12.25
N LEU A 781 -3.52 8.62 -11.50
CA LEU A 781 -2.28 9.40 -11.64
C LEU A 781 -1.09 8.60 -12.19
N GLN A 782 -1.19 7.27 -12.28
CA GLN A 782 -0.09 6.39 -12.73
C GLN A 782 0.43 6.69 -14.14
N ASP A 783 -0.36 7.31 -15.01
CA ASP A 783 0.00 7.62 -16.39
C ASP A 783 0.75 8.96 -16.53
N LEU A 784 0.94 9.69 -15.42
CA LEU A 784 1.63 10.98 -15.42
C LEU A 784 3.14 10.78 -15.40
N LYS A 785 3.83 11.51 -16.28
CA LYS A 785 5.30 11.56 -16.31
C LYS A 785 5.80 12.98 -16.51
N VAL A 786 6.99 13.27 -15.99
CA VAL A 786 7.72 14.50 -16.27
C VAL A 786 8.52 14.29 -17.56
N ALA A 787 8.24 15.09 -18.58
CA ALA A 787 8.99 15.08 -19.83
C ALA A 787 10.31 15.86 -19.70
N TYR A 788 11.22 15.69 -20.66
CA TYR A 788 12.55 16.34 -20.63
C TYR A 788 12.50 17.88 -20.60
N ASP A 789 11.39 18.49 -21.03
CA ASP A 789 11.15 19.94 -20.96
C ASP A 789 10.60 20.41 -19.60
N GLY A 790 10.45 19.51 -18.62
CA GLY A 790 9.93 19.81 -17.29
C GLY A 790 8.40 19.86 -17.20
N THR A 791 7.68 19.57 -18.28
CA THR A 791 6.22 19.50 -18.30
C THR A 791 5.71 18.16 -17.78
N VAL A 792 4.57 18.15 -17.09
CA VAL A 792 3.88 16.92 -16.68
C VAL A 792 2.84 16.58 -17.74
N ARG A 793 2.97 15.40 -18.35
CA ARG A 793 2.08 14.96 -19.43
C ARG A 793 1.48 13.59 -19.13
N THR A 794 0.29 13.35 -19.65
CA THR A 794 -0.27 12.00 -19.72
C THR A 794 0.42 11.18 -20.82
N THR A 795 0.26 9.86 -20.82
CA THR A 795 0.74 8.99 -21.91
C THR A 795 0.19 9.39 -23.29
N GLY A 796 -1.00 9.99 -23.36
CA GLY A 796 -1.60 10.52 -24.59
C GLY A 796 -1.08 11.89 -25.02
N GLY A 797 -0.06 12.44 -24.36
CA GLY A 797 0.57 13.71 -24.73
C GLY A 797 -0.15 14.97 -24.24
N ARG A 798 -1.25 14.84 -23.50
CA ARG A 798 -1.95 15.98 -22.91
C ARG A 798 -1.12 16.56 -21.76
N ILE A 799 -0.83 17.86 -21.84
CA ILE A 799 -0.13 18.59 -20.78
C ILE A 799 -1.10 18.81 -19.60
N ILE A 800 -0.65 18.42 -18.41
CA ILE A 800 -1.36 18.61 -17.13
C ILE A 800 -0.74 19.76 -16.34
N GLN A 801 0.59 19.86 -16.32
CA GLN A 801 1.33 20.98 -15.75
C GLN A 801 2.42 21.44 -16.72
N PHE A 802 2.55 22.76 -16.91
CA PHE A 802 3.62 23.33 -17.73
C PHE A 802 4.99 23.25 -17.06
N ARG A 803 5.02 23.23 -15.73
CA ARG A 803 6.22 23.01 -14.94
C ARG A 803 5.85 22.13 -13.75
N TYR A 804 6.58 21.03 -13.57
CA TYR A 804 6.38 20.12 -12.43
C TYR A 804 6.45 20.89 -11.11
N GLY A 805 5.42 20.79 -10.28
CA GLY A 805 5.42 21.40 -8.94
C GLY A 805 5.55 22.93 -8.92
N GLU A 806 5.25 23.62 -10.02
CA GLU A 806 5.46 25.08 -10.23
C GLU A 806 6.93 25.53 -10.29
N ASP A 807 7.83 24.89 -9.56
CA ASP A 807 9.24 25.26 -9.44
C ASP A 807 10.22 24.24 -10.07
N GLY A 808 9.75 23.04 -10.42
CA GLY A 808 10.55 21.97 -11.00
C GLY A 808 11.35 21.16 -9.96
N THR A 809 11.12 21.36 -8.66
CA THR A 809 11.89 20.70 -7.61
C THR A 809 11.26 19.38 -7.20
N ASP A 810 12.05 18.30 -7.20
CA ASP A 810 11.64 17.02 -6.61
C ASP A 810 11.56 17.16 -5.08
N PRO A 811 10.41 16.89 -4.43
CA PRO A 811 10.28 16.93 -2.99
C PRO A 811 11.29 16.05 -2.24
N MET A 812 11.80 14.97 -2.84
CA MET A 812 12.85 14.15 -2.22
C MET A 812 14.18 14.89 -2.12
N LYS A 813 14.46 15.82 -3.05
CA LYS A 813 15.70 16.59 -3.14
C LYS A 813 15.57 17.98 -2.49
N SER A 814 14.35 18.40 -2.16
CA SER A 814 14.08 19.65 -1.45
C SER A 814 14.42 19.54 0.05
N SER A 815 14.50 20.68 0.74
CA SER A 815 14.79 20.77 2.18
C SER A 815 13.50 20.89 2.96
N PHE A 816 12.91 19.77 3.35
CA PHE A 816 11.62 19.80 4.05
C PHE A 816 10.54 20.60 3.29
N GLY A 817 10.59 20.58 1.96
CA GLY A 817 9.71 21.35 1.07
C GLY A 817 10.38 22.57 0.42
N ASP A 818 11.40 23.16 1.03
CA ASP A 818 12.06 24.33 0.47
C ASP A 818 12.97 23.96 -0.70
N PRO A 819 12.89 24.65 -1.86
CA PRO A 819 13.71 24.31 -3.02
C PRO A 819 15.21 24.42 -2.75
N VAL A 820 15.60 25.40 -1.93
CA VAL A 820 16.98 25.68 -1.55
C VAL A 820 17.05 25.96 -0.05
N ASP A 821 17.93 25.27 0.66
CA ASP A 821 18.18 25.49 2.10
C ASP A 821 19.13 26.69 2.29
N VAL A 822 18.59 27.90 2.10
CA VAL A 822 19.38 29.13 2.22
C VAL A 822 19.98 29.25 3.63
N LYS A 823 19.18 28.98 4.67
CA LYS A 823 19.63 29.05 6.05
C LYS A 823 20.81 28.12 6.32
N GLY A 824 20.69 26.85 5.96
CA GLY A 824 21.76 25.88 6.16
C GLY A 824 23.02 26.15 5.34
N ILE A 825 22.89 26.76 4.15
CA ILE A 825 24.05 27.21 3.36
C ILE A 825 24.76 28.35 4.09
N VAL A 826 24.03 29.35 4.57
CA VAL A 826 24.61 30.49 5.29
C VAL A 826 25.27 30.04 6.59
N GLU A 827 24.61 29.17 7.37
CA GLU A 827 25.17 28.58 8.59
C GLU A 827 26.47 27.80 8.31
N SER A 828 26.51 27.03 7.21
CA SER A 828 27.70 26.28 6.82
C SER A 828 28.88 27.17 6.46
N ILE A 829 28.63 28.39 5.97
CA ILE A 829 29.68 29.35 5.58
C ILE A 829 30.09 30.22 6.77
N LEU A 830 29.12 30.76 7.51
CA LEU A 830 29.36 31.70 8.62
C LEU A 830 29.78 30.99 9.91
N LYS A 831 29.50 29.68 10.05
CA LYS A 831 29.77 28.88 11.26
C LYS A 831 29.05 29.42 12.52
N GLU A 832 27.92 30.10 12.30
CA GLU A 832 27.08 30.72 13.32
C GLU A 832 25.59 30.53 12.99
N GLU A 833 24.71 30.62 13.99
CA GLU A 833 23.25 30.51 13.84
C GLU A 833 22.69 31.73 13.08
N VAL A 834 21.91 31.47 12.03
CA VAL A 834 21.31 32.48 11.13
C VAL A 834 19.83 32.70 11.43
#